data_AF-A0A562IN47-F1
#
_entry.id   AF-A0A562IN47-F1
#
_cell.length_a   1.000
_cell.length_b   1.000
_cell.length_c   1.000
_cell.angle_alpha   90.00
_cell.angle_beta   90.00
_cell.angle_gamma   90.00
#
_symmetry.space_group_name_H-M   'P 1'
#
loop_
_entity.id
_entity.type
_entity.pdbx_description
1 polymer ?
#
loop_
_entity_poly.entity_id
_entity_poly.type
_entity_poly.pdbx_seq_one_letter_code
_entity_poly.pdbx_strand_id
1 'polypeptide(L)'
;MPPAPALPPAPLPGGPGARPTGWASAALPPAAPAAPAGPRYEQATIDDVGTALSAVTFVVVDLETTGGSPKDSAITEIGAVKVRGGEVVGEFQTLVDPGREIPPYISVLTGITTMMVAAAPRIGTVLPAFLEFARGAVLVAHNAPFDLGFLRAACEESGVAWPAAASVDTAVLARRLLTRDEVPNCKLATLAPYFATTTEPCHRALADARATVDVLHGLFERLGPLGITTLEELSGLTRQVDPERRRKRHLAEHVPTGPGVYVFRGPRDEALYVGTSTDLRSRVRSYFSAGEQRSRMTEMIRLAERVDALPCAHDLEAAVRELRLIAEHKPRYNRRSRFPERALWVRLTDEPFPRLSVVRRVRPGTGSFLGPFPDRRAADAAVAAVHESLPLRQCTPRLALAGTGTACALAGMGRCGAPCTGAQSREEYAAIAAVFAAAVDADPRELVAPLLTRVDRLAAEGRYEDAALLRDRVAVLVRAVQRRQRLESLATVPEMVLARPDGAGGWQLSVVRRGRLVAAGVAERGRSVRECLAGLRATAETPTGPDGELAATVDETELVLRWMEKPGTRLVDVHGTLASRTPGTGAYRAFLARVEAGHAERDPFGDGRPLRTRSQPDRVAADRPETRRGRGAARLASRT
;
A
#
# COMPACT_ATOMS: atom_id res chain seq x y z
N MET A 1 -33.61 -31.83 57.90
CA MET A 1 -33.38 -32.48 56.59
C MET A 1 -32.42 -31.61 55.78
N PRO A 2 -31.40 -32.20 55.15
CA PRO A 2 -30.14 -32.65 55.76
C PRO A 2 -29.13 -31.50 56.03
N PRO A 3 -28.27 -31.59 57.06
CA PRO A 3 -27.35 -30.51 57.46
C PRO A 3 -25.89 -30.69 56.99
N ALA A 4 -25.15 -29.58 57.02
CA ALA A 4 -23.74 -29.41 56.66
C ALA A 4 -22.76 -30.27 57.47
N PRO A 5 -21.59 -30.67 56.90
CA PRO A 5 -20.58 -31.40 57.64
C PRO A 5 -19.73 -30.46 58.53
N ALA A 6 -19.57 -30.90 59.78
CA ALA A 6 -18.87 -30.23 60.87
C ALA A 6 -17.34 -30.34 60.78
N LEU A 7 -16.66 -29.33 61.35
CA LEU A 7 -15.22 -29.26 61.59
C LEU A 7 -14.79 -30.23 62.73
N PRO A 8 -13.58 -30.83 62.67
CA PRO A 8 -13.00 -31.55 63.80
C PRO A 8 -12.26 -30.61 64.79
N PRO A 9 -12.10 -31.02 66.08
CA PRO A 9 -11.64 -30.15 67.17
C PRO A 9 -10.11 -30.10 67.34
N ALA A 10 -9.65 -29.07 68.05
CA ALA A 10 -8.26 -28.81 68.42
C ALA A 10 -7.78 -29.66 69.62
N PRO A 11 -6.48 -30.02 69.70
CA PRO A 11 -5.87 -30.51 70.94
C PRO A 11 -5.11 -29.41 71.72
N LEU A 12 -5.25 -29.45 73.05
CA LEU A 12 -4.55 -28.69 74.09
C LEU A 12 -3.28 -29.43 74.60
N PRO A 13 -2.41 -28.81 75.44
CA PRO A 13 -0.96 -28.99 75.39
C PRO A 13 -0.38 -29.92 76.48
N GLY A 14 0.75 -30.55 76.17
CA GLY A 14 1.76 -31.05 77.12
C GLY A 14 3.12 -30.82 76.46
N GLY A 15 4.15 -30.26 77.09
CA GLY A 15 4.71 -30.55 78.41
C GLY A 15 6.18 -30.96 78.18
N PRO A 16 7.17 -30.45 78.94
CA PRO A 16 8.52 -30.17 78.44
C PRO A 16 9.53 -31.29 78.70
N GLY A 17 10.58 -31.41 77.87
CA GLY A 17 11.70 -32.27 78.19
C GLY A 17 12.83 -32.32 77.15
N ALA A 18 14.03 -32.02 77.64
CA ALA A 18 15.36 -32.33 77.08
C ALA A 18 15.91 -31.44 75.95
N ARG A 19 16.83 -30.54 76.36
CA ARG A 19 17.96 -30.07 75.54
C ARG A 19 19.06 -31.13 75.54
N PRO A 20 19.79 -31.29 74.43
CA PRO A 20 21.25 -31.20 74.53
C PRO A 20 21.87 -30.27 73.47
N THR A 21 22.81 -29.51 74.00
CA THR A 21 24.00 -28.88 73.43
C THR A 21 24.55 -29.43 72.11
N GLY A 22 24.91 -28.54 71.16
CA GLY A 22 25.94 -28.86 70.15
C GLY A 22 25.92 -28.05 68.84
N TRP A 23 26.58 -26.90 68.85
CA TRP A 23 27.18 -26.11 67.75
C TRP A 23 27.01 -26.54 66.26
N ALA A 24 26.23 -25.76 65.50
CA ALA A 24 26.55 -25.30 64.14
C ALA A 24 25.60 -24.15 63.75
N SER A 25 26.15 -22.99 63.39
CA SER A 25 25.37 -21.86 62.86
C SER A 25 24.85 -22.22 61.46
N ALA A 26 23.56 -22.53 61.37
CA ALA A 26 22.85 -22.68 60.11
C ALA A 26 21.77 -21.60 60.00
N ALA A 27 21.80 -20.89 58.87
CA ALA A 27 21.01 -19.71 58.57
C ALA A 27 19.49 -19.93 58.70
N LEU A 28 18.81 -18.90 59.22
CA LEU A 28 17.35 -18.77 59.20
C LEU A 28 16.82 -18.86 57.74
N PRO A 29 15.75 -19.63 57.48
CA PRO A 29 15.07 -19.57 56.19
C PRO A 29 14.44 -18.18 55.99
N PRO A 30 14.49 -17.61 54.78
CA PRO A 30 13.96 -16.28 54.53
C PRO A 30 12.44 -16.24 54.75
N ALA A 31 11.97 -15.17 55.39
CA ALA A 31 10.57 -14.85 55.56
C ALA A 31 9.86 -14.81 54.19
N ALA A 32 8.63 -15.35 54.15
CA ALA A 32 7.77 -15.30 52.97
C ALA A 32 7.54 -13.85 52.51
N PRO A 33 7.54 -13.56 51.19
CA PRO A 33 7.36 -12.21 50.70
C PRO A 33 5.95 -11.69 51.01
N ALA A 34 5.92 -10.52 51.66
CA ALA A 34 4.72 -9.73 51.88
C ALA A 34 4.04 -9.38 50.55
N ALA A 35 2.70 -9.33 50.56
CA ALA A 35 1.88 -8.88 49.42
C ALA A 35 2.31 -7.49 48.93
N PRO A 36 2.29 -7.19 47.62
CA PRO A 36 2.72 -5.90 47.12
C PRO A 36 1.78 -4.80 47.61
N ALA A 37 2.36 -3.90 48.41
CA ALA A 37 1.77 -2.63 48.79
C ALA A 37 1.42 -1.81 47.53
N GLY A 38 0.32 -1.06 47.59
CA GLY A 38 -0.09 -0.11 46.54
C GLY A 38 1.03 0.90 46.21
N PRO A 39 0.89 1.66 45.11
CA PRO A 39 1.98 2.47 44.58
C PRO A 39 2.48 3.46 45.64
N ARG A 40 3.67 3.19 46.15
CA ARG A 40 4.46 4.16 46.91
C ARG A 40 4.89 5.23 45.93
N TYR A 41 4.63 6.49 46.27
CA TYR A 41 5.28 7.61 45.60
C TYR A 41 6.78 7.52 45.92
N GLU A 42 7.56 6.99 44.98
CA GLU A 42 9.02 7.10 45.01
C GLU A 42 9.39 8.54 44.66
N GLN A 43 10.11 9.19 45.56
CA GLN A 43 10.72 10.48 45.32
C GLN A 43 11.91 10.23 44.37
N ALA A 44 11.76 10.66 43.12
CA ALA A 44 12.81 10.59 42.09
C ALA A 44 14.11 11.25 42.60
N THR A 45 15.24 10.56 42.42
CA THR A 45 16.58 11.07 42.75
C THR A 45 17.03 12.11 41.72
N ILE A 46 18.02 12.92 42.08
CA ILE A 46 18.61 14.01 41.27
C ILE A 46 19.15 13.55 39.89
N ASP A 47 19.24 12.25 39.63
CA ASP A 47 19.69 11.66 38.36
C ASP A 47 18.58 11.54 37.29
N ASP A 48 17.33 11.94 37.56
CA ASP A 48 16.21 11.97 36.59
C ASP A 48 16.16 13.25 35.73
N VAL A 49 17.21 14.08 35.74
CA VAL A 49 17.30 15.29 34.91
C VAL A 49 17.77 14.89 33.51
N GLY A 50 16.86 14.86 32.55
CA GLY A 50 17.19 14.64 31.13
C GLY A 50 18.27 15.60 30.60
N THR A 51 18.85 15.27 29.45
CA THR A 51 19.90 16.07 28.81
C THR A 51 19.35 17.46 28.45
N ALA A 52 19.80 18.51 29.13
CA ALA A 52 19.35 19.88 28.87
C ALA A 52 19.52 20.27 27.39
N LEU A 53 18.50 20.83 26.75
CA LEU A 53 18.53 21.19 25.33
C LEU A 53 19.68 22.15 24.97
N SER A 54 20.07 23.01 25.91
CA SER A 54 21.24 23.90 25.76
C SER A 54 22.58 23.14 25.67
N ALA A 55 22.67 21.95 26.26
CA ALA A 55 23.87 21.12 26.23
C ALA A 55 23.93 20.17 25.02
N VAL A 56 22.80 19.97 24.34
CA VAL A 56 22.67 19.08 23.16
C VAL A 56 23.24 19.75 21.92
N THR A 57 23.99 18.96 21.14
CA THR A 57 24.40 19.34 19.79
C THR A 57 23.35 18.86 18.80
N PHE A 58 22.81 19.77 18.00
CA PHE A 58 21.89 19.49 16.90
C PHE A 58 22.62 19.62 15.57
N VAL A 59 22.30 18.77 14.61
CA VAL A 59 22.70 18.93 13.21
C VAL A 59 21.44 19.01 12.37
N VAL A 60 21.13 20.23 11.93
CA VAL A 60 20.03 20.50 11.02
C VAL A 60 20.51 20.17 9.62
N VAL A 61 19.82 19.28 8.91
CA VAL A 61 20.17 18.82 7.57
C VAL A 61 19.00 19.01 6.62
N ASP A 62 19.32 19.41 5.40
CA ASP A 62 18.41 19.52 4.27
C ASP A 62 19.11 18.95 3.01
N LEU A 63 18.33 18.35 2.11
CA LEU A 63 18.84 17.71 0.90
C LEU A 63 18.12 18.19 -0.35
N GLU A 64 18.89 18.44 -1.40
CA GLU A 64 18.35 18.49 -2.76
C GLU A 64 18.54 17.14 -3.44
N THR A 65 17.55 16.75 -4.23
CA THR A 65 17.48 15.40 -4.83
C THR A 65 16.93 15.45 -6.25
N THR A 66 17.17 14.39 -7.03
CA THR A 66 16.63 14.24 -8.39
C THR A 66 15.15 13.86 -8.43
N GLY A 67 14.49 13.69 -7.27
CA GLY A 67 13.09 13.27 -7.19
C GLY A 67 12.62 12.90 -5.78
N GLY A 68 11.38 12.43 -5.66
CA GLY A 68 10.70 12.33 -4.36
C GLY A 68 10.95 11.07 -3.53
N SER A 69 11.71 10.08 -4.03
CA SER A 69 11.92 8.82 -3.31
C SER A 69 13.36 8.31 -3.39
N PRO A 70 13.93 7.78 -2.28
CA PRO A 70 15.26 7.17 -2.29
C PRO A 70 15.38 5.91 -3.17
N LYS A 71 14.27 5.32 -3.59
CA LYS A 71 14.28 4.08 -4.40
C LYS A 71 14.66 4.31 -5.86
N ASP A 72 14.31 5.48 -6.38
CA ASP A 72 14.39 5.81 -7.80
C ASP A 72 15.08 7.16 -8.04
N SER A 73 15.48 7.87 -7.00
CA SER A 73 16.12 9.19 -7.05
C SER A 73 17.45 9.18 -6.29
N ALA A 74 18.26 10.22 -6.47
CA ALA A 74 19.58 10.37 -5.85
C ALA A 74 19.77 11.79 -5.28
N ILE A 75 20.68 11.92 -4.32
CA ILE A 75 21.04 13.19 -3.68
C ILE A 75 21.91 14.01 -4.65
N THR A 76 21.62 15.32 -4.75
CA THR A 76 22.36 16.29 -5.59
C THR A 76 23.07 17.37 -4.78
N GLU A 77 22.60 17.67 -3.57
CA GLU A 77 23.26 18.58 -2.62
C GLU A 77 22.96 18.13 -1.18
N ILE A 78 23.94 18.28 -0.29
CA ILE A 78 23.76 18.18 1.16
C ILE A 78 24.09 19.53 1.77
N GLY A 79 23.19 20.06 2.58
CA GLY A 79 23.41 21.22 3.42
C GLY A 79 23.12 20.86 4.86
N ALA A 80 24.04 21.17 5.76
CA ALA A 80 23.84 20.94 7.18
C ALA A 80 24.49 22.01 8.05
N VAL A 81 23.81 22.34 9.15
CA VAL A 81 24.26 23.32 10.15
C VAL A 81 24.29 22.64 11.50
N LYS A 82 25.45 22.67 12.16
CA LYS A 82 25.64 22.15 13.50
C LYS A 82 25.47 23.29 14.51
N VAL A 83 24.62 23.06 15.49
CA VAL A 83 24.23 24.06 16.49
C VAL A 83 24.37 23.47 17.89
N ARG A 84 24.86 24.26 18.84
CA ARG A 84 24.89 23.89 20.27
C ARG A 84 24.67 25.13 21.12
N GLY A 85 23.74 25.06 22.08
CA GLY A 85 23.45 26.18 22.98
C GLY A 85 22.92 27.45 22.27
N GLY A 86 22.28 27.30 21.11
CA GLY A 86 21.80 28.42 20.30
C GLY A 86 22.82 28.96 19.29
N GLU A 87 24.08 28.54 19.37
CA GLU A 87 25.15 29.04 18.51
C GLU A 87 25.48 28.05 17.39
N VAL A 88 25.74 28.57 16.19
CA VAL A 88 26.24 27.78 15.06
C VAL A 88 27.71 27.43 15.31
N VAL A 89 28.01 26.14 15.44
CA VAL A 89 29.36 25.61 15.71
C VAL A 89 30.01 24.99 14.47
N GLY A 90 29.30 24.89 13.36
CA GLY A 90 29.87 24.46 12.08
C GLY A 90 28.82 24.31 10.99
N GLU A 91 29.28 24.33 9.74
CA GLU A 91 28.44 24.11 8.57
C GLU A 91 29.10 23.07 7.65
N PHE A 92 28.26 22.33 6.94
CA PHE A 92 28.65 21.35 5.96
C PHE A 92 27.82 21.59 4.70
N GLN A 93 28.47 21.85 3.58
CA GLN A 93 27.79 21.98 2.30
C GLN A 93 28.60 21.30 1.21
N THR A 94 27.93 20.51 0.38
CA THR A 94 28.57 19.91 -0.78
C THR A 94 27.54 19.53 -1.85
N LEU A 95 27.89 19.76 -3.11
CA LEU A 95 27.20 19.15 -4.23
C LEU A 95 27.57 17.66 -4.30
N VAL A 96 26.65 16.86 -4.82
CA VAL A 96 26.81 15.41 -4.96
C VAL A 96 26.53 15.02 -6.40
N ASP A 97 27.43 14.24 -7.01
CA ASP A 97 27.17 13.60 -8.30
C ASP A 97 26.14 12.48 -8.10
N PRO A 98 24.90 12.62 -8.63
CA PRO A 98 23.85 11.62 -8.48
C PRO A 98 24.03 10.42 -9.43
N GLY A 99 25.07 10.43 -10.28
CA GLY A 99 25.36 9.41 -11.28
C GLY A 99 24.32 9.32 -12.41
N ARG A 100 23.47 10.34 -12.56
CA ARG A 100 22.36 10.41 -13.51
C ARG A 100 22.03 11.86 -13.87
N GLU A 101 21.30 12.07 -14.96
CA GLU A 101 20.82 13.41 -15.32
C GLU A 101 19.80 13.94 -14.31
N ILE A 102 19.89 15.24 -13.99
CA ILE A 102 18.91 15.94 -13.17
C ILE A 102 17.73 16.35 -14.06
N PRO A 103 16.49 15.93 -13.76
CA PRO A 103 15.33 16.32 -14.54
C PRO A 103 15.17 17.85 -14.65
N PRO A 104 14.79 18.41 -15.82
CA PRO A 104 14.74 19.86 -16.02
C PRO A 104 13.88 20.62 -14.99
N TYR A 105 12.78 20.03 -14.53
CA TYR A 105 11.91 20.68 -13.54
C TYR A 105 12.56 20.76 -12.14
N ILE A 106 13.45 19.82 -11.78
CA ILE A 106 14.25 19.88 -10.54
C ILE A 106 15.29 20.99 -10.67
N SER A 107 15.97 21.07 -11.82
CA SER A 107 16.94 22.13 -12.09
C SER A 107 16.31 23.53 -11.99
N VAL A 108 15.05 23.69 -12.42
CA VAL A 108 14.30 24.95 -12.26
C VAL A 108 13.97 25.23 -10.79
N LEU A 109 13.64 24.20 -10.02
CA LEU A 109 13.25 24.34 -8.62
C LEU A 109 14.44 24.68 -7.72
N THR A 110 15.56 23.96 -7.87
CA THR A 110 16.72 24.02 -6.96
C THR A 110 17.87 24.87 -7.51
N GLY A 111 17.82 25.21 -8.81
CA GLY A 111 18.92 25.85 -9.51
C GLY A 111 20.15 24.95 -9.73
N ILE A 112 20.09 23.66 -9.37
CA ILE A 112 21.19 22.71 -9.56
C ILE A 112 21.04 22.04 -10.92
N THR A 113 22.03 22.24 -11.79
CA THR A 113 22.05 21.64 -13.13
C THR A 113 22.92 20.39 -13.16
N THR A 114 22.66 19.47 -14.10
CA THR A 114 23.51 18.28 -14.34
C THR A 114 24.98 18.66 -14.52
N MET A 115 25.27 19.81 -15.15
CA MET A 115 26.64 20.29 -15.35
C MET A 115 27.33 20.65 -14.02
N MET A 116 26.61 21.21 -13.05
CA MET A 116 27.16 21.58 -11.75
C MET A 116 27.59 20.37 -10.93
N VAL A 117 26.84 19.27 -11.03
CA VAL A 117 27.09 18.04 -10.25
C VAL A 117 28.01 17.05 -10.95
N ALA A 118 28.24 17.19 -12.27
CA ALA A 118 29.04 16.23 -13.03
C ALA A 118 30.49 16.08 -12.53
N ALA A 119 31.05 17.14 -11.95
CA ALA A 119 32.39 17.13 -11.34
C ALA A 119 32.37 16.98 -9.81
N ALA A 120 31.18 16.87 -9.21
CA ALA A 120 31.03 16.75 -7.76
C ALA A 120 31.38 15.32 -7.28
N PRO A 121 31.77 15.15 -6.02
CA PRO A 121 31.99 13.82 -5.47
C PRO A 121 30.68 13.01 -5.42
N ARG A 122 30.78 11.70 -5.65
CA ARG A 122 29.63 10.79 -5.46
C ARG A 122 29.27 10.65 -3.98
N ILE A 123 28.03 10.25 -3.73
CA ILE A 123 27.50 10.11 -2.37
C ILE A 123 28.36 9.20 -1.48
N GLY A 124 28.91 8.10 -2.01
CA GLY A 124 29.77 7.19 -1.25
C GLY A 124 31.05 7.85 -0.71
N THR A 125 31.53 8.91 -1.36
CA THR A 125 32.69 9.71 -0.91
C THR A 125 32.28 10.77 0.11
N VAL A 126 31.11 11.38 -0.07
CA VAL A 126 30.59 12.46 0.77
C VAL A 126 30.06 11.95 2.11
N LEU A 127 29.38 10.80 2.09
CA LEU A 127 28.63 10.27 3.21
C LEU A 127 29.49 10.06 4.48
N PRO A 128 30.71 9.49 4.43
CA PRO A 128 31.56 9.38 5.62
C PRO A 128 31.88 10.74 6.26
N ALA A 129 32.13 11.78 5.47
CA ALA A 129 32.41 13.12 5.98
C ALA A 129 31.17 13.75 6.63
N PHE A 130 29.98 13.55 6.05
CA PHE A 130 28.73 13.99 6.67
C PHE A 130 28.45 13.24 7.98
N LEU A 131 28.63 11.91 8.02
CA LEU A 131 28.42 11.13 9.24
C LEU A 131 29.40 11.50 10.35
N GLU A 132 30.64 11.85 9.98
CA GLU A 132 31.63 12.41 10.90
C GLU A 132 31.16 13.75 11.45
N PHE A 133 30.71 14.63 10.56
CA PHE A 133 30.15 15.91 10.94
C PHE A 133 28.94 15.73 11.87
N ALA A 134 28.08 14.74 11.65
CA ALA A 134 26.90 14.47 12.48
C ALA A 134 27.17 13.66 13.76
N ARG A 135 28.41 13.23 14.00
CA ARG A 135 28.73 12.30 15.08
C ARG A 135 28.32 12.85 16.45
N GLY A 136 27.54 12.08 17.20
CA GLY A 136 27.10 12.42 18.56
C GLY A 136 26.04 13.54 18.63
N ALA A 137 25.52 14.01 17.49
CA ALA A 137 24.48 15.03 17.44
C ALA A 137 23.08 14.42 17.25
N VAL A 138 22.07 15.19 17.60
CA VAL A 138 20.67 14.93 17.26
C VAL A 138 20.41 15.46 15.85
N LEU A 139 19.94 14.60 14.94
CA LEU A 139 19.63 15.01 13.57
C LEU A 139 18.29 15.75 13.51
N VAL A 140 18.27 16.89 12.85
CA VAL A 140 17.07 17.72 12.70
C VAL A 140 16.81 17.96 11.22
N ALA A 141 15.55 17.87 10.80
CA ALA A 141 15.15 18.21 9.43
C ALA A 141 13.69 18.68 9.42
N HIS A 142 13.32 19.46 8.42
CA HIS A 142 11.93 19.89 8.21
C HIS A 142 11.23 18.88 7.32
N ASN A 143 10.36 18.02 7.88
CA ASN A 143 9.90 16.77 7.24
C ASN A 143 10.98 15.67 7.18
N ALA A 144 11.61 15.42 8.33
CA ALA A 144 12.73 14.49 8.51
C ALA A 144 12.61 13.09 7.87
N PRO A 145 11.43 12.45 7.69
CA PRO A 145 11.35 11.18 6.96
C PRO A 145 11.90 11.24 5.54
N PHE A 146 11.88 12.42 4.89
CA PHE A 146 12.42 12.63 3.56
C PHE A 146 13.96 12.59 3.57
N ASP A 147 14.61 13.58 4.19
CA ASP A 147 16.06 13.76 4.19
C ASP A 147 16.78 12.56 4.81
N LEU A 148 16.33 12.15 5.99
CA LEU A 148 16.92 11.01 6.70
C LEU A 148 16.61 9.69 5.99
N GLY A 149 15.56 9.63 5.16
CA GLY A 149 15.26 8.49 4.30
C GLY A 149 16.29 8.32 3.19
N PHE A 150 16.66 9.42 2.53
CA PHE A 150 17.72 9.45 1.52
C PHE A 150 19.08 9.11 2.10
N LEU A 151 19.44 9.69 3.24
CA LEU A 151 20.73 9.38 3.89
C LEU A 151 20.81 7.93 4.38
N ARG A 152 19.71 7.36 4.90
CA ARG A 152 19.65 5.93 5.27
C ARG A 152 19.83 5.02 4.06
N ALA A 153 19.17 5.32 2.95
CA ALA A 153 19.33 4.55 1.72
C ALA A 153 20.77 4.64 1.19
N ALA A 154 21.39 5.82 1.23
CA ALA A 154 22.78 6.01 0.84
C ALA A 154 23.76 5.23 1.74
N CYS A 155 23.49 5.15 3.05
CA CYS A 155 24.22 4.29 3.99
C CYS A 155 24.10 2.81 3.62
N GLU A 156 22.88 2.34 3.36
CA GLU A 156 22.61 0.96 2.96
C GLU A 156 23.34 0.60 1.66
N GLU A 157 23.26 1.46 0.65
CA GLU A 157 23.94 1.27 -0.64
C GLU A 157 25.47 1.27 -0.52
N SER A 158 26.02 2.12 0.35
CA SER A 158 27.47 2.24 0.58
C SER A 158 28.03 1.21 1.56
N GLY A 159 27.19 0.34 2.13
CA GLY A 159 27.58 -0.61 3.17
C GLY A 159 28.03 0.04 4.49
N VAL A 160 27.60 1.28 4.74
CA VAL A 160 27.92 2.06 5.95
C VAL A 160 26.77 1.93 6.93
N ALA A 161 27.06 1.62 8.20
CA ALA A 161 26.03 1.53 9.22
C ALA A 161 25.41 2.92 9.50
N TRP A 162 24.08 3.01 9.42
CA TRP A 162 23.37 4.21 9.84
C TRP A 162 23.57 4.43 11.35
N PRO A 163 24.06 5.60 11.80
CA PRO A 163 24.16 5.88 13.22
C PRO A 163 22.75 5.92 13.80
N ALA A 164 22.51 5.23 14.92
CA ALA A 164 21.25 5.27 15.64
C ALA A 164 21.05 6.62 16.37
N ALA A 165 21.17 7.73 15.64
CA ALA A 165 21.00 9.08 16.14
C ALA A 165 19.52 9.35 16.44
N ALA A 166 19.25 9.99 17.58
CA ALA A 166 17.96 10.61 17.82
C ALA A 166 17.68 11.65 16.73
N SER A 167 16.40 11.83 16.39
CA SER A 167 16.00 12.80 15.37
C SER A 167 14.79 13.63 15.78
N VAL A 168 14.75 14.87 15.29
CA VAL A 168 13.68 15.84 15.52
C VAL A 168 13.16 16.33 14.17
N ASP A 169 11.82 16.38 14.05
CA ASP A 169 11.15 16.93 12.87
C ASP A 169 10.50 18.28 13.23
N THR A 170 11.03 19.36 12.67
CA THR A 170 10.54 20.73 12.96
C THR A 170 9.12 20.94 12.45
N ALA A 171 8.69 20.25 11.40
CA ALA A 171 7.31 20.32 10.91
C ALA A 171 6.33 19.63 11.87
N VAL A 172 6.76 18.54 12.52
CA VAL A 172 5.96 17.89 13.59
C VAL A 172 5.88 18.77 14.82
N LEU A 173 6.99 19.38 15.24
CA LEU A 173 7.02 20.33 16.35
C LEU A 173 6.11 21.53 16.08
N ALA A 174 6.24 22.17 14.93
CA ALA A 174 5.41 23.30 14.53
C ALA A 174 3.91 22.96 14.56
N ARG A 175 3.50 21.80 14.05
CA ARG A 175 2.10 21.35 14.10
C ARG A 175 1.56 21.12 15.51
N ARG A 176 2.44 20.88 16.49
CA ARG A 176 2.04 20.68 17.90
C ARG A 176 2.02 21.98 18.68
N LEU A 177 2.88 22.93 18.33
CA LEU A 177 3.09 24.17 19.09
C LEU A 177 2.33 25.37 18.51
N LEU A 178 2.04 25.37 17.22
CA LEU A 178 1.40 26.49 16.53
C LEU A 178 -0.04 26.16 16.15
N THR A 179 -0.91 27.16 16.25
CA THR A 179 -2.31 27.07 15.86
C THR A 179 -2.53 27.46 14.39
N ARG A 180 -3.70 27.11 13.83
CA ARG A 180 -4.06 27.49 12.45
C ARG A 180 -4.30 28.99 12.27
N ASP A 181 -4.60 29.69 13.36
CA ASP A 181 -4.80 31.14 13.34
C ASP A 181 -3.46 31.88 13.29
N GLU A 182 -2.37 31.26 13.78
CA GLU A 182 -1.01 31.79 13.70
C GLU A 182 -0.37 31.52 12.33
N VAL A 183 -0.48 30.29 11.83
CA VAL A 183 0.07 29.92 10.52
C VAL A 183 -0.92 29.07 9.71
N PRO A 184 -1.14 29.39 8.41
CA PRO A 184 -2.10 28.66 7.58
C PRO A 184 -1.65 27.23 7.29
N ASN A 185 -0.35 26.98 7.34
CA ASN A 185 0.28 25.67 7.19
C ASN A 185 1.69 25.68 7.81
N CYS A 186 2.25 24.50 8.06
CA CYS A 186 3.59 24.37 8.67
C CYS A 186 4.67 23.99 7.64
N LYS A 187 4.64 24.57 6.43
CA LYS A 187 5.73 24.45 5.46
C LYS A 187 6.85 25.43 5.84
N LEU A 188 8.10 25.10 5.51
CA LEU A 188 9.26 25.95 5.78
C LEU A 188 9.07 27.38 5.24
N ALA A 189 8.62 27.54 3.99
CA ALA A 189 8.34 28.84 3.39
C ALA A 189 7.25 29.67 4.11
N THR A 190 6.40 29.03 4.93
CA THR A 190 5.40 29.72 5.76
C THR A 190 5.93 30.01 7.16
N LEU A 191 6.72 29.09 7.72
CA LEU A 191 7.32 29.25 9.06
C LEU A 191 8.47 30.26 9.05
N ALA A 192 9.23 30.36 7.95
CA ALA A 192 10.37 31.25 7.85
C ALA A 192 10.00 32.74 8.07
N PRO A 193 9.01 33.31 7.35
CA PRO A 193 8.53 34.66 7.65
C PRO A 193 7.92 34.79 9.04
N TYR A 194 7.22 33.76 9.53
CA TYR A 194 6.55 33.78 10.84
C TYR A 194 7.54 33.88 12.01
N PHE A 195 8.67 33.15 11.93
CA PHE A 195 9.74 33.20 12.91
C PHE A 195 10.82 34.24 12.58
N ALA A 196 10.61 35.09 11.57
CA ALA A 196 11.56 36.11 11.13
C ALA A 196 12.97 35.55 10.89
N THR A 197 13.07 34.45 10.15
CA THR A 197 14.35 33.78 9.88
C THR A 197 15.31 34.69 9.13
N THR A 198 16.60 34.58 9.43
CA THR A 198 17.67 35.38 8.82
C THR A 198 17.95 35.02 7.37
N THR A 199 17.65 33.78 7.01
CA THR A 199 17.80 33.23 5.65
C THR A 199 16.42 32.88 5.09
N GLU A 200 16.12 33.34 3.88
CA GLU A 200 14.91 32.94 3.17
C GLU A 200 15.12 31.55 2.51
N PRO A 201 14.19 30.60 2.68
CA PRO A 201 14.24 29.32 2.00
C PRO A 201 14.19 29.50 0.48
N CYS A 202 15.13 28.91 -0.24
CA CYS A 202 15.28 29.10 -1.67
C CYS A 202 15.62 27.82 -2.43
N HIS A 203 15.34 26.65 -1.85
CA HIS A 203 15.64 25.34 -2.44
C HIS A 203 17.13 25.17 -2.74
N ARG A 204 17.93 25.63 -1.78
CA ARG A 204 19.36 25.35 -1.67
C ARG A 204 19.63 24.77 -0.30
N ALA A 205 20.24 23.60 -0.27
CA ALA A 205 20.26 22.78 0.94
C ALA A 205 20.83 23.51 2.17
N LEU A 206 21.94 24.26 2.02
CA LEU A 206 22.50 24.99 3.17
C LEU A 206 21.62 26.17 3.61
N ALA A 207 21.01 26.88 2.67
CA ALA A 207 20.13 28.01 2.98
C ALA A 207 18.86 27.54 3.70
N ASP A 208 18.28 26.45 3.23
CA ASP A 208 17.08 25.83 3.83
C ASP A 208 17.41 25.20 5.20
N ALA A 209 18.61 24.64 5.38
CA ALA A 209 19.11 24.20 6.69
C ALA A 209 19.28 25.37 7.67
N ARG A 210 19.83 26.52 7.25
CA ARG A 210 19.94 27.74 8.07
C ARG A 210 18.57 28.29 8.46
N ALA A 211 17.65 28.41 7.50
CA ALA A 211 16.28 28.81 7.80
C ALA A 211 15.62 27.84 8.80
N THR A 212 15.89 26.54 8.68
CA THR A 212 15.39 25.53 9.60
C THR A 212 16.01 25.64 11.01
N VAL A 213 17.26 26.10 11.15
CA VAL A 213 17.86 26.43 12.47
C VAL A 213 17.08 27.54 13.15
N ASP A 214 16.79 28.62 12.45
CA ASP A 214 16.04 29.75 13.02
C ASP A 214 14.62 29.34 13.40
N VAL A 215 13.96 28.52 12.57
CA VAL A 215 12.66 27.91 12.91
C VAL A 215 12.77 27.01 14.13
N LEU A 216 13.83 26.20 14.25
CA LEU A 216 14.06 25.35 15.41
C LEU A 216 14.20 26.18 16.69
N HIS A 217 14.96 27.27 16.65
CA HIS A 217 15.10 28.21 17.77
C HIS A 217 13.76 28.84 18.15
N GLY A 218 13.01 29.37 17.18
CA GLY A 218 11.68 29.91 17.44
C GLY A 218 10.70 28.88 18.02
N LEU A 219 10.79 27.61 17.60
CA LEU A 219 10.01 26.52 18.21
C LEU A 219 10.47 26.21 19.63
N PHE A 220 11.77 26.27 19.92
CA PHE A 220 12.31 26.08 21.27
C PHE A 220 11.90 27.20 22.24
N GLU A 221 11.81 28.44 21.77
CA GLU A 221 11.25 29.54 22.56
C GLU A 221 9.79 29.28 22.97
N ARG A 222 9.00 28.63 22.11
CA ARG A 222 7.62 28.21 22.44
C ARG A 222 7.57 27.02 23.42
N LEU A 223 8.62 26.21 23.50
CA LEU A 223 8.71 25.08 24.42
C LEU A 223 9.05 25.51 25.85
N GLY A 224 9.82 26.59 26.02
CA GLY A 224 10.21 27.12 27.33
C GLY A 224 9.03 27.32 28.28
N PRO A 225 7.95 28.06 27.89
CA PRO A 225 6.75 28.23 28.70
C PRO A 225 6.00 26.93 29.05
N LEU A 226 6.22 25.86 28.29
CA LEU A 226 5.62 24.54 28.52
C LEU A 226 6.47 23.66 29.45
N GLY A 227 7.59 24.18 29.97
CA GLY A 227 8.50 23.46 30.87
C GLY A 227 9.36 22.40 30.17
N ILE A 228 9.35 22.35 28.84
CA ILE A 228 10.13 21.37 28.06
C ILE A 228 11.53 21.92 27.87
N THR A 229 12.50 21.38 28.62
CA THR A 229 13.87 21.89 28.68
C THR A 229 14.94 20.82 28.45
N THR A 230 14.54 19.55 28.32
CA THR A 230 15.44 18.41 28.10
C THR A 230 15.16 17.68 26.77
N LEU A 231 16.15 16.94 26.27
CA LEU A 231 16.07 16.15 25.04
C LEU A 231 15.04 15.02 25.15
N GLU A 232 14.91 14.43 26.32
CA GLU A 232 14.00 13.32 26.61
C GLU A 232 12.55 13.82 26.61
N GLU A 233 12.29 15.02 27.15
CA GLU A 233 10.99 15.69 27.07
C GLU A 233 10.65 16.10 25.63
N LEU A 234 11.60 16.66 24.89
CA LEU A 234 11.44 17.01 23.47
C LEU A 234 11.17 15.75 22.62
N SER A 235 11.90 14.67 22.88
CA SER A 235 11.67 13.36 22.28
C SER A 235 10.32 12.79 22.68
N GLY A 236 9.89 13.02 23.92
CA GLY A 236 8.55 12.72 24.42
C GLY A 236 7.47 13.47 23.64
N LEU A 237 7.63 14.78 23.44
CA LEU A 237 6.69 15.60 22.69
C LEU A 237 6.61 15.16 21.23
N THR A 238 7.72 14.85 20.56
CA THR A 238 7.71 14.39 19.17
C THR A 238 7.18 12.96 19.02
N ARG A 239 7.44 12.07 19.99
CA ARG A 239 7.00 10.66 20.01
C ARG A 239 5.65 10.40 20.67
N GLN A 240 5.04 11.38 21.33
CA GLN A 240 3.76 11.18 22.00
C GLN A 240 2.65 10.97 20.96
N VAL A 241 2.29 9.69 20.79
CA VAL A 241 0.94 9.24 20.48
C VAL A 241 -0.01 9.99 21.41
N ASP A 242 -0.99 10.69 20.83
CA ASP A 242 -2.15 11.27 21.51
C ASP A 242 -2.54 10.43 22.76
N PRO A 243 -2.57 10.99 23.98
CA PRO A 243 -2.89 10.26 25.21
C PRO A 243 -4.19 9.46 25.12
N GLU A 244 -5.17 9.95 24.35
CA GLU A 244 -6.44 9.27 24.09
C GLU A 244 -6.24 7.99 23.25
N ARG A 245 -5.35 8.03 22.26
CA ARG A 245 -4.96 6.85 21.47
C ARG A 245 -4.17 5.84 22.29
N ARG A 246 -3.29 6.28 23.21
CA ARG A 246 -2.57 5.36 24.11
C ARG A 246 -3.53 4.60 25.02
N ARG A 247 -4.54 5.28 25.57
CA ARG A 247 -5.59 4.64 26.40
C ARG A 247 -6.33 3.55 25.65
N LYS A 248 -6.53 3.69 24.33
CA LYS A 248 -7.19 2.69 23.48
C LYS A 248 -6.29 1.54 23.00
N ARG A 249 -5.04 1.45 23.46
CA ARG A 249 -4.14 0.31 23.11
C ARG A 249 -4.71 -1.05 23.53
N HIS A 250 -5.52 -1.09 24.59
CA HIS A 250 -6.20 -2.31 25.05
C HIS A 250 -7.06 -2.97 23.96
N LEU A 251 -7.55 -2.20 22.98
CA LEU A 251 -8.30 -2.73 21.83
C LEU A 251 -7.48 -3.71 20.97
N ALA A 252 -6.15 -3.65 21.05
CA ALA A 252 -5.24 -4.54 20.33
C ALA A 252 -4.82 -5.78 21.13
N GLU A 253 -5.17 -5.89 22.42
CA GLU A 253 -4.68 -6.96 23.30
C GLU A 253 -5.27 -8.32 22.94
N HIS A 254 -6.57 -8.37 22.67
CA HIS A 254 -7.30 -9.59 22.35
C HIS A 254 -7.20 -9.99 20.87
N VAL A 255 -6.49 -9.22 20.05
CA VAL A 255 -6.31 -9.52 18.63
C VAL A 255 -5.31 -10.68 18.47
N PRO A 256 -5.67 -11.76 17.76
CA PRO A 256 -4.77 -12.89 17.52
C PRO A 256 -3.60 -12.49 16.59
N THR A 257 -2.52 -13.26 16.63
CA THR A 257 -1.43 -13.20 15.63
C THR A 257 -1.79 -14.01 14.39
N GLY A 258 -1.12 -13.73 13.28
CA GLY A 258 -1.36 -14.43 12.00
C GLY A 258 -2.33 -13.72 11.06
N PRO A 259 -2.57 -14.31 9.88
CA PRO A 259 -3.30 -13.64 8.81
C PRO A 259 -4.79 -13.50 9.12
N GLY A 260 -5.40 -12.41 8.66
CA GLY A 260 -6.85 -12.26 8.77
C GLY A 260 -7.37 -10.86 8.46
N VAL A 261 -8.63 -10.65 8.83
CA VAL A 261 -9.34 -9.37 8.70
C VAL A 261 -9.57 -8.77 10.08
N TYR A 262 -9.37 -7.45 10.21
CA TYR A 262 -9.77 -6.69 11.41
C TYR A 262 -10.83 -5.65 11.04
N VAL A 263 -11.75 -5.41 11.97
CA VAL A 263 -12.83 -4.43 11.83
C VAL A 263 -12.82 -3.51 13.04
N PHE A 264 -12.57 -2.22 12.83
CA PHE A 264 -12.80 -1.21 13.87
C PHE A 264 -14.29 -0.89 13.93
N ARG A 265 -14.89 -1.02 15.12
CA ARG A 265 -16.29 -0.78 15.40
C ARG A 265 -16.46 0.52 16.18
N GLY A 266 -17.49 1.29 15.82
CA GLY A 266 -17.89 2.50 16.53
C GLY A 266 -18.88 2.23 17.67
N PRO A 267 -19.41 3.30 18.29
CA PRO A 267 -20.28 3.22 19.46
C PRO A 267 -21.63 2.51 19.24
N ARG A 268 -22.09 2.41 17.99
CA ARG A 268 -23.35 1.74 17.63
C ARG A 268 -23.09 0.39 16.94
N ASP A 269 -21.93 -0.21 17.21
CA ASP A 269 -21.46 -1.44 16.56
C ASP A 269 -21.29 -1.34 15.03
N GLU A 270 -21.27 -0.12 14.49
CA GLU A 270 -21.07 0.12 13.07
C GLU A 270 -19.61 -0.10 12.66
N ALA A 271 -19.39 -0.72 11.51
CA ALA A 271 -18.03 -0.86 10.97
C ALA A 271 -17.51 0.51 10.52
N LEU A 272 -16.48 1.01 11.21
CA LEU A 272 -15.79 2.26 10.86
C LEU A 272 -14.73 1.99 9.78
N TYR A 273 -13.98 0.91 9.93
CA TYR A 273 -12.92 0.50 9.02
C TYR A 273 -12.72 -1.01 9.01
N VAL A 274 -12.51 -1.58 7.83
CA VAL A 274 -12.14 -2.98 7.61
C VAL A 274 -10.78 -3.01 6.92
N GLY A 275 -9.87 -3.86 7.38
CA GLY A 275 -8.58 -4.06 6.75
C GLY A 275 -8.04 -5.46 6.94
N THR A 276 -6.99 -5.82 6.19
CA THR A 276 -6.33 -7.13 6.27
C THR A 276 -4.89 -7.03 6.71
N SER A 277 -4.35 -8.14 7.20
CA SER A 277 -2.93 -8.27 7.54
C SER A 277 -2.47 -9.72 7.41
N THR A 278 -1.17 -9.91 7.22
CA THR A 278 -0.50 -11.20 7.44
C THR A 278 -0.24 -11.47 8.93
N ASP A 279 -0.22 -10.41 9.75
CA ASP A 279 -0.24 -10.49 11.21
C ASP A 279 -1.19 -9.44 11.79
N LEU A 280 -2.34 -9.90 12.28
CA LEU A 280 -3.42 -9.05 12.78
C LEU A 280 -2.98 -8.21 13.99
N ARG A 281 -2.37 -8.84 15.00
CA ARG A 281 -1.95 -8.17 16.24
C ARG A 281 -0.98 -7.02 15.98
N SER A 282 0.10 -7.27 15.23
CA SER A 282 1.10 -6.23 14.93
C SER A 282 0.48 -5.11 14.12
N ARG A 283 -0.39 -5.44 13.15
CA ARG A 283 -1.06 -4.44 12.33
C ARG A 283 -2.01 -3.58 13.14
N VAL A 284 -2.86 -4.16 13.98
CA VAL A 284 -3.78 -3.39 14.84
C VAL A 284 -2.99 -2.54 15.84
N ARG A 285 -1.92 -3.06 16.45
CA ARG A 285 -1.03 -2.28 17.33
C ARG A 285 -0.41 -1.07 16.63
N SER A 286 -0.09 -1.18 15.34
CA SER A 286 0.51 -0.07 14.58
C SER A 286 -0.35 1.18 14.54
N TYR A 287 -1.69 1.04 14.59
CA TYR A 287 -2.62 2.18 14.62
C TYR A 287 -2.49 3.00 15.90
N PHE A 288 -2.14 2.35 17.02
CA PHE A 288 -1.95 3.00 18.33
C PHE A 288 -0.50 3.45 18.57
N SER A 289 0.36 3.37 17.55
CA SER A 289 1.76 3.78 17.62
C SER A 289 1.97 5.21 17.11
N ALA A 290 3.14 5.78 17.39
CA ALA A 290 3.52 7.13 16.96
C ALA A 290 3.76 7.22 15.44
N GLY A 291 3.89 6.08 14.76
CA GLY A 291 4.11 5.99 13.32
C GLY A 291 2.86 6.18 12.46
N GLU A 292 1.64 6.16 13.04
CA GLU A 292 0.41 6.36 12.27
C GLU A 292 0.07 7.85 12.15
N GLN A 293 0.51 8.47 11.05
CA GLN A 293 0.39 9.90 10.78
C GLN A 293 -0.86 10.29 9.96
N ARG A 294 -1.65 9.32 9.46
CA ARG A 294 -2.81 9.63 8.62
C ARG A 294 -3.94 10.20 9.47
N SER A 295 -4.19 11.51 9.36
CA SER A 295 -5.22 12.25 10.11
C SER A 295 -6.60 11.58 10.13
N ARG A 296 -7.04 11.07 8.97
CA ARG A 296 -8.30 10.36 8.80
C ARG A 296 -8.38 9.05 9.62
N MET A 297 -7.26 8.32 9.74
CA MET A 297 -7.21 7.11 10.57
C MET A 297 -7.13 7.47 12.05
N THR A 298 -6.45 8.57 12.40
CA THR A 298 -6.44 9.10 13.76
C THR A 298 -7.84 9.44 14.24
N GLU A 299 -8.65 10.12 13.42
CA GLU A 299 -10.07 10.38 13.70
C GLU A 299 -10.87 9.09 13.92
N MET A 300 -10.70 8.09 13.05
CA MET A 300 -11.35 6.79 13.20
C MET A 300 -11.00 6.11 14.52
N ILE A 301 -9.73 6.17 14.95
CA ILE A 301 -9.28 5.52 16.19
C ILE A 301 -9.91 6.20 17.41
N ARG A 302 -10.08 7.54 17.36
CA ARG A 302 -10.80 8.27 18.40
C ARG A 302 -12.26 7.82 18.51
N LEU A 303 -12.91 7.48 17.40
CA LEU A 303 -14.29 6.96 17.41
C LEU A 303 -14.41 5.46 17.73
N ALA A 304 -13.34 4.67 17.54
CA ALA A 304 -13.41 3.23 17.71
C ALA A 304 -13.57 2.81 19.18
N GLU A 305 -14.49 1.89 19.45
CA GLU A 305 -14.74 1.31 20.76
C GLU A 305 -14.34 -0.16 20.85
N ARG A 306 -14.32 -0.86 19.71
CA ARG A 306 -13.95 -2.28 19.65
C ARG A 306 -13.20 -2.59 18.36
N VAL A 307 -12.36 -3.63 18.41
CA VAL A 307 -11.75 -4.24 17.23
C VAL A 307 -12.18 -5.69 17.16
N ASP A 308 -12.93 -6.04 16.12
CA ASP A 308 -13.21 -7.44 15.80
C ASP A 308 -12.07 -7.98 14.95
N ALA A 309 -11.68 -9.23 15.19
CA ALA A 309 -10.64 -9.92 14.45
C ALA A 309 -11.18 -11.26 13.93
N LEU A 310 -11.00 -11.49 12.63
CA LEU A 310 -11.39 -12.70 11.93
C LEU A 310 -10.12 -13.38 11.40
N PRO A 311 -9.57 -14.36 12.14
CA PRO A 311 -8.46 -15.17 11.65
C PRO A 311 -8.80 -15.82 10.33
N CYS A 312 -7.82 -15.86 9.44
CA CYS A 312 -7.91 -16.53 8.14
C CYS A 312 -6.76 -17.52 8.01
N ALA A 313 -6.93 -18.54 7.18
CA ALA A 313 -5.88 -19.49 6.85
C ALA A 313 -4.69 -18.84 6.15
N HIS A 314 -4.95 -17.87 5.26
CA HIS A 314 -3.92 -17.21 4.46
C HIS A 314 -4.40 -15.90 3.81
N ASP A 315 -3.47 -15.17 3.18
CA ASP A 315 -3.70 -13.84 2.60
C ASP A 315 -4.86 -13.75 1.60
N LEU A 316 -5.07 -14.77 0.75
CA LEU A 316 -6.20 -14.75 -0.21
C LEU A 316 -7.55 -14.72 0.52
N GLU A 317 -7.73 -15.56 1.55
CA GLU A 317 -8.97 -15.57 2.32
C GLU A 317 -9.19 -14.24 3.02
N ALA A 318 -8.15 -13.69 3.65
CA ALA A 318 -8.22 -12.38 4.28
C ALA A 318 -8.67 -11.31 3.28
N ALA A 319 -8.06 -11.25 2.10
CA ALA A 319 -8.41 -10.28 1.06
C ALA A 319 -9.85 -10.43 0.54
N VAL A 320 -10.32 -11.66 0.36
CA VAL A 320 -11.71 -11.93 -0.06
C VAL A 320 -12.70 -11.55 1.04
N ARG A 321 -12.44 -11.93 2.29
CA ARG A 321 -13.30 -11.58 3.43
C ARG A 321 -13.36 -10.06 3.65
N GLU A 322 -12.25 -9.35 3.52
CA GLU A 322 -12.22 -7.88 3.55
C GLU A 322 -13.10 -7.28 2.45
N LEU A 323 -12.96 -7.76 1.22
CA LEU A 323 -13.78 -7.28 0.11
C LEU A 323 -15.28 -7.45 0.39
N ARG A 324 -15.68 -8.63 0.88
CA ARG A 324 -17.08 -8.94 1.22
C ARG A 324 -17.60 -8.06 2.37
N LEU A 325 -16.83 -7.91 3.45
CA LEU A 325 -17.19 -7.07 4.61
C LEU A 325 -17.29 -5.58 4.26
N ILE A 326 -16.41 -5.08 3.37
CA ILE A 326 -16.48 -3.70 2.88
C ILE A 326 -17.75 -3.50 2.05
N ALA A 327 -18.10 -4.45 1.17
CA ALA A 327 -19.29 -4.37 0.34
C ALA A 327 -20.58 -4.42 1.19
N GLU A 328 -20.60 -5.25 2.23
CA GLU A 328 -21.71 -5.41 3.17
C GLU A 328 -21.90 -4.18 4.06
N HIS A 329 -20.85 -3.75 4.78
CA HIS A 329 -20.99 -2.70 5.79
C HIS A 329 -20.73 -1.27 5.29
N LYS A 330 -20.15 -1.12 4.09
CA LYS A 330 -19.74 0.15 3.47
C LYS A 330 -19.07 1.13 4.46
N PRO A 331 -18.00 0.72 5.17
CA PRO A 331 -17.43 1.49 6.29
C PRO A 331 -17.01 2.89 5.89
N ARG A 332 -17.24 3.89 6.76
CA ARG A 332 -16.98 5.31 6.46
C ARG A 332 -15.52 5.59 6.12
N TYR A 333 -14.59 4.90 6.77
CA TYR A 333 -13.16 5.15 6.62
C TYR A 333 -12.49 4.35 5.49
N ASN A 334 -13.15 3.29 4.98
CA ASN A 334 -12.74 2.63 3.74
C ASN A 334 -13.07 3.51 2.53
N ARG A 335 -12.03 4.00 1.83
CA ARG A 335 -12.22 4.71 0.55
C ARG A 335 -12.45 3.76 -0.62
N ARG A 336 -11.82 2.59 -0.54
CA ARG A 336 -11.67 1.65 -1.65
C ARG A 336 -12.66 0.50 -1.51
N SER A 337 -13.16 -0.02 -2.63
CA SER A 337 -14.08 -1.16 -2.69
C SER A 337 -15.41 -0.96 -1.95
N ARG A 338 -15.65 0.24 -1.39
CA ARG A 338 -16.87 0.62 -0.65
C ARG A 338 -18.12 0.65 -1.55
N PHE A 339 -17.92 0.97 -2.83
CA PHE A 339 -19.01 1.11 -3.80
C PHE A 339 -18.67 0.37 -5.11
N PRO A 340 -18.61 -0.97 -5.12
CA PRO A 340 -18.38 -1.74 -6.34
C PRO A 340 -19.44 -1.42 -7.42
N GLU A 341 -20.66 -1.04 -7.01
CA GLU A 341 -21.75 -0.59 -7.90
C GLU A 341 -21.46 0.72 -8.65
N ARG A 342 -20.40 1.46 -8.28
CA ARG A 342 -19.98 2.68 -8.98
C ARG A 342 -18.98 2.42 -10.10
N ALA A 343 -18.50 1.19 -10.25
CA ALA A 343 -17.60 0.78 -11.31
C ALA A 343 -18.15 1.13 -12.70
N LEU A 344 -17.28 1.52 -13.62
CA LEU A 344 -17.67 1.90 -14.99
C LEU A 344 -17.48 0.73 -15.94
N TRP A 345 -18.41 0.55 -16.84
CA TRP A 345 -18.43 -0.53 -17.81
C TRP A 345 -18.77 0.03 -19.18
N VAL A 346 -18.22 -0.57 -20.23
CA VAL A 346 -18.62 -0.29 -21.60
C VAL A 346 -19.41 -1.49 -22.08
N ARG A 347 -20.65 -1.29 -22.50
CA ARG A 347 -21.49 -2.36 -23.07
C ARG A 347 -21.87 -2.03 -24.50
N LEU A 348 -22.15 -3.07 -25.27
CA LEU A 348 -22.90 -2.95 -26.50
C LEU A 348 -24.41 -2.89 -26.16
N THR A 349 -25.17 -1.97 -26.78
CA THR A 349 -26.61 -1.84 -26.51
C THR A 349 -27.44 -2.94 -27.17
N ASP A 350 -28.58 -3.29 -26.56
CA ASP A 350 -29.55 -4.23 -27.11
C ASP A 350 -30.63 -3.47 -27.88
N GLU A 351 -30.35 -3.19 -29.15
CA GLU A 351 -31.23 -2.49 -30.09
C GLU A 351 -30.85 -2.89 -31.53
N PRO A 352 -31.71 -2.65 -32.55
CA PRO A 352 -31.44 -3.11 -33.92
C PRO A 352 -30.10 -2.64 -34.52
N PHE A 353 -29.65 -1.45 -34.13
CA PHE A 353 -28.34 -0.91 -34.50
C PHE A 353 -27.53 -0.60 -33.23
N PRO A 354 -26.87 -1.59 -32.62
CA PRO A 354 -26.19 -1.42 -31.35
C PRO A 354 -25.13 -0.32 -31.32
N ARG A 355 -24.94 0.32 -30.16
CA ARG A 355 -23.85 1.29 -29.92
C ARG A 355 -23.10 0.96 -28.64
N LEU A 356 -21.93 1.56 -28.48
CA LEU A 356 -21.23 1.51 -27.20
C LEU A 356 -21.86 2.49 -26.20
N SER A 357 -22.02 2.03 -24.96
CA SER A 357 -22.57 2.84 -23.88
C SER A 357 -21.77 2.60 -22.59
N VAL A 358 -21.32 3.70 -21.97
CA VAL A 358 -20.69 3.67 -20.66
C VAL A 358 -21.77 3.62 -19.58
N VAL A 359 -21.80 2.55 -18.79
CA VAL A 359 -22.80 2.31 -17.74
C VAL A 359 -22.13 1.99 -16.40
N ARG A 360 -22.90 2.10 -15.30
CA ARG A 360 -22.44 1.72 -13.94
C ARG A 360 -22.92 0.34 -13.50
N ARG A 361 -23.89 -0.23 -14.20
CA ARG A 361 -24.47 -1.53 -13.90
C ARG A 361 -24.53 -2.37 -15.16
N VAL A 362 -24.09 -3.61 -15.04
CA VAL A 362 -24.19 -4.64 -16.08
C VAL A 362 -24.96 -5.79 -15.45
N ARG A 363 -25.91 -6.37 -16.19
CA ARG A 363 -26.56 -7.61 -15.79
C ARG A 363 -25.63 -8.76 -16.17
N PRO A 364 -25.17 -9.59 -15.22
CA PRO A 364 -24.39 -10.78 -15.53
C PRO A 364 -25.14 -11.68 -16.53
N GLY A 365 -24.42 -12.33 -17.45
CA GLY A 365 -25.00 -13.27 -18.41
C GLY A 365 -25.70 -12.66 -19.64
N THR A 366 -25.83 -11.33 -19.74
CA THR A 366 -26.48 -10.68 -20.90
C THR A 366 -25.57 -9.68 -21.61
N GLY A 367 -25.20 -9.98 -22.87
CA GLY A 367 -24.50 -9.08 -23.80
C GLY A 367 -22.99 -8.93 -23.58
N SER A 368 -22.33 -8.26 -24.53
CA SER A 368 -20.88 -8.03 -24.51
C SER A 368 -20.53 -6.75 -23.75
N PHE A 369 -19.69 -6.88 -22.73
CA PHE A 369 -19.23 -5.76 -21.90
C PHE A 369 -17.72 -5.83 -21.60
N LEU A 370 -17.14 -4.66 -21.40
CA LEU A 370 -15.76 -4.44 -21.00
C LEU A 370 -15.72 -3.66 -19.69
N GLY A 371 -14.76 -3.99 -18.83
CA GLY A 371 -14.56 -3.33 -17.55
C GLY A 371 -14.34 -4.32 -16.40
N PRO A 372 -14.42 -3.85 -15.14
CA PRO A 372 -14.69 -2.47 -14.75
C PRO A 372 -13.50 -1.53 -15.03
N PHE A 373 -13.76 -0.36 -15.59
CA PHE A 373 -12.77 0.68 -15.79
C PHE A 373 -12.52 1.48 -14.50
N PRO A 374 -11.29 1.92 -14.23
CA PRO A 374 -10.94 2.67 -13.01
C PRO A 374 -11.59 4.05 -12.98
N ASP A 375 -11.76 4.68 -14.13
CA ASP A 375 -12.32 6.00 -14.29
C ASP A 375 -12.97 6.16 -15.68
N ARG A 376 -13.61 7.31 -15.89
CA ARG A 376 -14.32 7.63 -17.12
C ARG A 376 -13.35 7.83 -18.29
N ARG A 377 -12.15 8.36 -18.06
CA ARG A 377 -11.13 8.59 -19.09
C ARG A 377 -10.67 7.27 -19.70
N ALA A 378 -10.46 6.24 -18.88
CA ALA A 378 -10.09 4.91 -19.35
C ALA A 378 -11.22 4.25 -20.15
N ALA A 379 -12.48 4.38 -19.70
CA ALA A 379 -13.64 3.87 -20.44
C ALA A 379 -13.77 4.57 -21.80
N ASP A 380 -13.66 5.89 -21.84
CA ASP A 380 -13.74 6.68 -23.08
C ASP A 380 -12.56 6.38 -24.01
N ALA A 381 -11.36 6.12 -23.48
CA ALA A 381 -10.19 5.71 -24.28
C ALA A 381 -10.42 4.36 -24.98
N ALA A 382 -11.02 3.39 -24.29
CA ALA A 382 -11.39 2.10 -24.89
C ALA A 382 -12.49 2.26 -25.95
N VAL A 383 -13.51 3.07 -25.67
CA VAL A 383 -14.58 3.39 -26.63
C VAL A 383 -14.01 4.08 -27.88
N ALA A 384 -13.11 5.05 -27.69
CA ALA A 384 -12.44 5.72 -28.80
C ALA A 384 -11.64 4.73 -29.64
N ALA A 385 -10.86 3.83 -29.03
CA ALA A 385 -10.12 2.78 -29.74
C ALA A 385 -11.04 1.92 -30.61
N VAL A 386 -12.19 1.50 -30.09
CA VAL A 386 -13.16 0.72 -30.88
C VAL A 386 -13.70 1.54 -32.05
N HIS A 387 -14.03 2.82 -31.85
CA HIS A 387 -14.51 3.70 -32.92
C HIS A 387 -13.42 4.16 -33.91
N GLU A 388 -12.14 3.86 -33.67
CA GLU A 388 -11.08 3.98 -34.68
C GLU A 388 -11.02 2.75 -35.60
N SER A 389 -11.48 1.58 -35.13
CA SER A 389 -11.45 0.34 -35.93
C SER A 389 -12.81 -0.02 -36.55
N LEU A 390 -13.91 0.27 -35.86
CA LEU A 390 -15.26 -0.15 -36.25
C LEU A 390 -16.15 1.09 -36.43
N PRO A 391 -16.88 1.20 -37.56
CA PRO A 391 -17.79 2.32 -37.82
C PRO A 391 -19.13 2.15 -37.09
N LEU A 392 -19.08 1.83 -35.79
CA LEU A 392 -20.25 1.79 -34.91
C LEU A 392 -20.78 3.20 -34.69
N ARG A 393 -22.10 3.35 -34.70
CA ARG A 393 -22.76 4.62 -34.46
C ARG A 393 -22.43 5.15 -33.05
N GLN A 394 -22.30 6.47 -32.95
CA GLN A 394 -22.07 7.18 -31.68
C GLN A 394 -23.29 7.99 -31.22
N CYS A 395 -24.31 8.11 -32.08
CA CYS A 395 -25.53 8.82 -31.76
C CYS A 395 -26.33 8.10 -30.66
N THR A 396 -26.93 8.88 -29.76
CA THR A 396 -27.68 8.38 -28.61
C THR A 396 -29.13 8.00 -28.88
N PRO A 397 -29.87 8.57 -29.86
CA PRO A 397 -31.24 8.16 -30.15
C PRO A 397 -31.31 6.69 -30.56
N ARG A 398 -32.41 6.02 -30.19
CA ARG A 398 -32.72 4.66 -30.67
C ARG A 398 -33.24 4.76 -32.10
N LEU A 399 -32.58 4.08 -33.03
CA LEU A 399 -32.93 4.14 -34.46
C LEU A 399 -33.94 3.06 -34.83
N ALA A 400 -34.94 3.43 -35.63
CA ALA A 400 -35.87 2.51 -36.27
C ALA A 400 -35.27 1.91 -37.54
N LEU A 401 -35.80 0.78 -38.00
CA LEU A 401 -35.30 0.07 -39.19
C LEU A 401 -35.51 0.85 -40.51
N ALA A 402 -36.57 1.67 -40.59
CA ALA A 402 -36.94 2.38 -41.81
C ALA A 402 -36.04 3.58 -42.16
N GLY A 403 -35.13 4.00 -41.26
CA GLY A 403 -34.10 5.00 -41.56
C GLY A 403 -34.62 6.37 -42.05
N THR A 404 -35.25 7.17 -41.19
CA THR A 404 -35.87 8.46 -41.56
C THR A 404 -35.06 9.71 -41.15
N GLY A 405 -33.80 9.54 -40.76
CA GLY A 405 -32.93 10.62 -40.27
C GLY A 405 -32.04 11.23 -41.36
N THR A 406 -31.20 12.18 -40.95
CA THR A 406 -30.16 12.80 -41.80
C THR A 406 -28.77 12.29 -41.45
N ALA A 407 -27.88 12.23 -42.45
CA ALA A 407 -26.50 11.78 -42.24
C ALA A 407 -25.72 12.81 -41.41
N CYS A 408 -25.00 12.34 -40.40
CA CYS A 408 -24.17 13.20 -39.55
C CYS A 408 -22.72 13.31 -40.07
N ALA A 409 -21.93 14.21 -39.50
CA ALA A 409 -20.52 14.39 -39.87
C ALA A 409 -19.69 13.10 -39.76
N LEU A 410 -19.99 12.22 -38.78
CA LEU A 410 -19.32 10.92 -38.65
C LEU A 410 -19.59 10.00 -39.84
N ALA A 411 -20.79 10.07 -40.43
CA ALA A 411 -21.08 9.34 -41.67
C ALA A 411 -20.27 9.90 -42.84
N GLY A 412 -20.20 11.22 -42.98
CA GLY A 412 -19.37 11.87 -44.01
C GLY A 412 -17.87 11.55 -43.90
N MET A 413 -17.38 11.26 -42.69
CA MET A 413 -16.01 10.82 -42.43
C MET A 413 -15.80 9.29 -42.52
N GLY A 414 -16.83 8.52 -42.88
CA GLY A 414 -16.77 7.04 -42.91
C GLY A 414 -16.65 6.37 -41.54
N ARG A 415 -16.88 7.10 -40.44
CA ARG A 415 -16.83 6.57 -39.06
C ARG A 415 -18.16 5.98 -38.59
N CYS A 416 -19.17 5.99 -39.44
CA CYS A 416 -20.50 5.43 -39.22
C CYS A 416 -21.12 5.09 -40.57
N GLY A 417 -21.71 3.91 -40.74
CA GLY A 417 -22.40 3.54 -42.00
C GLY A 417 -23.78 4.19 -42.18
N ALA A 418 -24.14 5.17 -41.36
CA ALA A 418 -25.41 5.91 -41.43
C ALA A 418 -26.70 5.05 -41.44
N PRO A 419 -26.88 4.10 -40.50
CA PRO A 419 -28.14 3.34 -40.40
C PRO A 419 -29.36 4.25 -40.14
N CYS A 420 -29.15 5.47 -39.64
CA CYS A 420 -30.21 6.44 -39.41
C CYS A 420 -30.89 6.94 -40.69
N THR A 421 -30.22 6.88 -41.85
CA THR A 421 -30.78 7.29 -43.15
C THR A 421 -31.25 6.11 -43.99
N GLY A 422 -31.18 4.89 -43.45
CA GLY A 422 -31.44 3.66 -44.20
C GLY A 422 -30.33 3.26 -45.17
N ALA A 423 -29.17 3.94 -45.17
CA ALA A 423 -28.05 3.66 -46.06
C ALA A 423 -27.31 2.35 -45.71
N GLN A 424 -27.56 1.80 -44.54
CA GLN A 424 -26.99 0.54 -44.07
C GLN A 424 -28.08 -0.31 -43.44
N SER A 425 -28.21 -1.55 -43.91
CA SER A 425 -29.17 -2.53 -43.40
C SER A 425 -28.84 -2.99 -41.98
N ARG A 426 -29.83 -3.61 -41.32
CA ARG A 426 -29.63 -4.20 -40.00
C ARG A 426 -28.56 -5.29 -40.03
N GLU A 427 -28.58 -6.13 -41.06
CA GLU A 427 -27.72 -7.28 -41.23
C GLU A 427 -26.26 -6.85 -41.41
N GLU A 428 -26.01 -5.86 -42.28
CA GLU A 428 -24.68 -5.26 -42.48
C GLU A 428 -24.15 -4.62 -41.20
N TYR A 429 -25.00 -3.86 -40.49
CA TYR A 429 -24.61 -3.24 -39.22
C TYR A 429 -24.35 -4.28 -38.13
N ALA A 430 -25.17 -5.34 -38.07
CA ALA A 430 -25.03 -6.42 -37.11
C ALA A 430 -23.71 -7.17 -37.30
N ALA A 431 -23.24 -7.35 -38.54
CA ALA A 431 -21.93 -7.94 -38.82
C ALA A 431 -20.78 -7.11 -38.19
N ILE A 432 -20.86 -5.78 -38.25
CA ILE A 432 -19.87 -4.88 -37.63
C ILE A 432 -19.92 -4.95 -36.11
N ALA A 433 -21.13 -4.96 -35.54
CA ALA A 433 -21.32 -5.12 -34.10
C ALA A 433 -20.84 -6.50 -33.60
N ALA A 434 -20.96 -7.54 -34.43
CA ALA A 434 -20.49 -8.89 -34.14
C ALA A 434 -18.96 -8.95 -34.02
N VAL A 435 -18.20 -8.11 -34.74
CA VAL A 435 -16.73 -8.02 -34.56
C VAL A 435 -16.36 -7.59 -33.14
N PHE A 436 -17.06 -6.59 -32.58
CA PHE A 436 -16.84 -6.19 -31.19
C PHE A 436 -17.23 -7.31 -30.22
N ALA A 437 -18.38 -7.95 -30.41
CA ALA A 437 -18.83 -9.05 -29.56
C ALA A 437 -17.84 -10.23 -29.59
N ALA A 438 -17.41 -10.64 -30.78
CA ALA A 438 -16.42 -11.70 -30.99
C ALA A 438 -15.07 -11.34 -30.36
N ALA A 439 -14.63 -10.08 -30.41
CA ALA A 439 -13.40 -9.65 -29.75
C ALA A 439 -13.48 -9.76 -28.23
N VAL A 440 -14.60 -9.34 -27.64
CA VAL A 440 -14.84 -9.40 -26.19
C VAL A 440 -14.86 -10.85 -25.71
N ASP A 441 -15.52 -11.73 -26.45
CA ASP A 441 -15.75 -13.11 -26.03
C ASP A 441 -14.65 -14.08 -26.48
N ALA A 442 -13.99 -13.85 -27.63
CA ALA A 442 -13.04 -14.80 -28.24
C ALA A 442 -11.84 -14.12 -28.91
N ASP A 443 -11.91 -13.84 -30.21
CA ASP A 443 -10.78 -13.41 -31.03
C ASP A 443 -10.76 -11.90 -31.25
N PRO A 444 -9.86 -11.14 -30.61
CA PRO A 444 -9.78 -9.69 -30.77
C PRO A 444 -9.00 -9.26 -32.03
N ARG A 445 -8.51 -10.18 -32.87
CA ARG A 445 -7.64 -9.83 -34.02
C ARG A 445 -8.30 -8.87 -34.99
N GLU A 446 -9.55 -9.11 -35.37
CA GLU A 446 -10.28 -8.23 -36.29
C GLU A 446 -10.51 -6.82 -35.72
N LEU A 447 -10.62 -6.69 -34.39
CA LEU A 447 -10.78 -5.40 -33.72
C LEU A 447 -9.43 -4.68 -33.50
N VAL A 448 -8.36 -5.41 -33.22
CA VAL A 448 -7.09 -4.82 -32.73
C VAL A 448 -6.05 -4.68 -33.83
N ALA A 449 -5.97 -5.61 -34.79
CA ALA A 449 -4.94 -5.57 -35.83
C ALA A 449 -4.98 -4.29 -36.67
N PRO A 450 -6.14 -3.77 -37.13
CA PRO A 450 -6.18 -2.50 -37.88
C PRO A 450 -5.64 -1.32 -37.08
N LEU A 451 -5.89 -1.30 -35.76
CA LEU A 451 -5.40 -0.25 -34.87
C LEU A 451 -3.88 -0.28 -34.74
N LEU A 452 -3.29 -1.47 -34.59
CA LEU A 452 -1.84 -1.62 -34.52
C LEU A 452 -1.15 -1.23 -35.83
N THR A 453 -1.69 -1.65 -36.97
CA THR A 453 -1.20 -1.20 -38.29
C THR A 453 -1.26 0.32 -38.42
N ARG A 454 -2.29 0.97 -37.88
CA ARG A 454 -2.41 2.43 -37.88
C ARG A 454 -1.37 3.09 -36.97
N VAL A 455 -1.08 2.52 -35.80
CA VAL A 455 0.00 2.98 -34.91
C VAL A 455 1.34 2.91 -35.63
N ASP A 456 1.66 1.78 -36.26
CA ASP A 456 2.92 1.58 -36.98
C ASP A 456 3.08 2.57 -38.14
N ARG A 457 2.01 2.80 -38.90
CA ARG A 457 2.01 3.80 -39.98
C ARG A 457 2.21 5.23 -39.46
N LEU A 458 1.54 5.62 -38.36
CA LEU A 458 1.74 6.95 -37.76
C LEU A 458 3.19 7.13 -37.28
N ALA A 459 3.78 6.09 -36.70
CA ALA A 459 5.18 6.11 -36.30
C ALA A 459 6.12 6.24 -37.50
N ALA A 460 5.87 5.51 -38.59
CA ALA A 460 6.65 5.60 -39.83
C ALA A 460 6.56 6.98 -40.50
N GLU A 461 5.42 7.67 -40.36
CA GLU A 461 5.19 9.04 -40.85
C GLU A 461 5.80 10.13 -39.93
N GLY A 462 6.48 9.76 -38.85
CA GLY A 462 7.04 10.71 -37.88
C GLY A 462 5.99 11.37 -36.96
N ARG A 463 4.73 10.92 -36.99
CA ARG A 463 3.62 11.44 -36.16
C ARG A 463 3.59 10.75 -34.79
N TYR A 464 4.65 10.92 -34.02
CA TYR A 464 4.87 10.14 -32.79
C TYR A 464 3.85 10.41 -31.69
N GLU A 465 3.32 11.63 -31.58
CA GLU A 465 2.30 11.98 -30.58
C GLU A 465 0.96 11.28 -30.86
N ASP A 466 0.52 11.31 -32.12
CA ASP A 466 -0.68 10.60 -32.56
C ASP A 466 -0.52 9.08 -32.41
N ALA A 467 0.66 8.55 -32.78
CA ALA A 467 0.98 7.14 -32.60
C ALA A 467 0.92 6.73 -31.12
N ALA A 468 1.48 7.54 -30.22
CA ALA A 468 1.44 7.29 -28.78
C ALA A 468 0.02 7.35 -28.23
N LEU A 469 -0.77 8.35 -28.62
CA LEU A 469 -2.17 8.48 -28.19
C LEU A 469 -3.01 7.27 -28.62
N LEU A 470 -2.87 6.82 -29.88
CA LEU A 470 -3.58 5.63 -30.37
C LEU A 470 -3.08 4.36 -29.70
N ARG A 471 -1.75 4.18 -29.57
CA ARG A 471 -1.12 3.05 -28.86
C ARG A 471 -1.67 2.90 -27.44
N ASP A 472 -1.76 4.01 -26.70
CA ASP A 472 -2.22 3.99 -25.32
C ASP A 472 -3.70 3.62 -25.23
N ARG A 473 -4.54 4.16 -26.13
CA ARG A 473 -5.96 3.75 -26.25
C ARG A 473 -6.10 2.26 -26.56
N VAL A 474 -5.31 1.74 -27.51
CA VAL A 474 -5.28 0.30 -27.86
C VAL A 474 -4.86 -0.53 -26.65
N ALA A 475 -3.86 -0.09 -25.89
CA ALA A 475 -3.42 -0.79 -24.68
C ALA A 475 -4.52 -0.85 -23.61
N VAL A 476 -5.32 0.21 -23.43
CA VAL A 476 -6.50 0.19 -22.55
C VAL A 476 -7.54 -0.83 -23.03
N LEU A 477 -7.87 -0.82 -24.32
CA LEU A 477 -8.82 -1.76 -24.93
C LEU A 477 -8.38 -3.21 -24.78
N VAL A 478 -7.15 -3.53 -25.18
CA VAL A 478 -6.59 -4.90 -25.12
C VAL A 478 -6.57 -5.41 -23.68
N ARG A 479 -6.19 -4.58 -22.70
CA ARG A 479 -6.24 -4.96 -21.27
C ARG A 479 -7.66 -5.23 -20.81
N ALA A 480 -8.64 -4.43 -21.23
CA ALA A 480 -10.04 -4.64 -20.87
C ALA A 480 -10.58 -5.95 -21.45
N VAL A 481 -10.26 -6.27 -22.71
CA VAL A 481 -10.63 -7.54 -23.35
C VAL A 481 -9.94 -8.72 -22.66
N GLN A 482 -8.63 -8.62 -22.44
CA GLN A 482 -7.86 -9.68 -21.77
C GLN A 482 -8.44 -9.98 -20.39
N ARG A 483 -8.75 -8.94 -19.64
CA ARG A 483 -9.37 -9.05 -18.33
C ARG A 483 -10.73 -9.75 -18.40
N ARG A 484 -11.62 -9.33 -19.30
CA ARG A 484 -12.94 -9.96 -19.51
C ARG A 484 -12.81 -11.46 -19.81
N GLN A 485 -11.94 -11.83 -20.75
CA GLN A 485 -11.73 -13.23 -21.15
C GLN A 485 -11.20 -14.10 -20.02
N ARG A 486 -10.26 -13.56 -19.23
CA ARG A 486 -9.66 -14.28 -18.09
C ARG A 486 -10.63 -14.45 -16.92
N LEU A 487 -11.45 -13.44 -16.65
CA LEU A 487 -12.51 -13.53 -15.66
C LEU A 487 -13.55 -14.59 -16.04
N GLU A 488 -13.94 -14.63 -17.31
CA GLU A 488 -14.89 -15.64 -17.80
C GLU A 488 -14.33 -17.05 -17.66
N SER A 489 -13.09 -17.27 -18.10
CA SER A 489 -12.41 -18.57 -18.01
C SER A 489 -12.44 -19.12 -16.58
N LEU A 490 -12.25 -18.25 -15.57
CA LEU A 490 -12.31 -18.65 -14.17
C LEU A 490 -13.75 -18.85 -13.66
N ALA A 491 -14.69 -18.03 -14.12
CA ALA A 491 -16.10 -18.11 -13.74
C ALA A 491 -16.78 -19.38 -14.27
N THR A 492 -16.31 -19.91 -15.40
CA THR A 492 -16.86 -21.14 -16.00
C THR A 492 -16.34 -22.42 -15.36
N VAL A 493 -15.28 -22.38 -14.53
CA VAL A 493 -14.73 -23.56 -13.87
C VAL A 493 -15.62 -23.96 -12.67
N PRO A 494 -16.27 -25.14 -12.70
CA PRO A 494 -17.08 -25.61 -11.58
C PRO A 494 -16.34 -25.60 -10.24
N GLU A 495 -15.14 -26.20 -10.20
CA GLU A 495 -14.29 -26.21 -9.02
C GLU A 495 -12.80 -26.29 -9.41
N MET A 496 -11.95 -25.58 -8.69
CA MET A 496 -10.50 -25.78 -8.72
C MET A 496 -9.89 -25.62 -7.33
N VAL A 497 -8.75 -26.26 -7.14
CA VAL A 497 -7.97 -26.21 -5.90
C VAL A 497 -6.59 -25.64 -6.18
N LEU A 498 -6.26 -24.57 -5.47
CA LEU A 498 -4.95 -23.92 -5.50
C LEU A 498 -4.20 -24.24 -4.21
N ALA A 499 -2.90 -24.52 -4.32
CA ALA A 499 -2.01 -24.70 -3.18
C ALA A 499 -0.76 -23.83 -3.31
N ARG A 500 -0.39 -23.12 -2.25
CA ARG A 500 0.80 -22.28 -2.20
C ARG A 500 1.67 -22.67 -1.00
N PRO A 501 3.01 -22.72 -1.11
CA PRO A 501 3.87 -22.97 0.05
C PRO A 501 3.66 -21.91 1.14
N ASP A 502 3.57 -22.34 2.40
CA ASP A 502 3.45 -21.44 3.56
C ASP A 502 4.80 -20.88 4.05
N GLY A 503 5.91 -21.42 3.55
CA GLY A 503 7.28 -21.07 3.95
C GLY A 503 7.82 -21.84 5.17
N ALA A 504 7.02 -22.71 5.80
CA ALA A 504 7.38 -23.59 6.91
C ALA A 504 7.40 -25.09 6.51
N GLY A 505 7.19 -25.38 5.23
CA GLY A 505 7.15 -26.74 4.68
C GLY A 505 5.73 -27.33 4.60
N GLY A 506 4.70 -26.53 4.86
CA GLY A 506 3.30 -26.83 4.61
C GLY A 506 2.73 -26.08 3.41
N TRP A 507 1.40 -26.09 3.29
CA TRP A 507 0.64 -25.56 2.18
C TRP A 507 -0.55 -24.73 2.64
N GLN A 508 -0.76 -23.60 1.97
CA GLN A 508 -1.97 -22.80 2.00
C GLN A 508 -2.90 -23.30 0.89
N LEU A 509 -4.11 -23.73 1.24
CA LEU A 509 -5.06 -24.37 0.34
C LEU A 509 -6.26 -23.45 0.10
N SER A 510 -6.65 -23.29 -1.16
CA SER A 510 -7.80 -22.47 -1.54
C SER A 510 -8.70 -23.25 -2.50
N VAL A 511 -9.96 -23.46 -2.11
CA VAL A 511 -10.99 -24.09 -2.96
C VAL A 511 -11.82 -22.99 -3.59
N VAL A 512 -11.91 -23.01 -4.91
CA VAL A 512 -12.58 -21.98 -5.71
C VAL A 512 -13.65 -22.65 -6.56
N ARG A 513 -14.86 -22.09 -6.57
CA ARG A 513 -15.96 -22.55 -7.43
C ARG A 513 -16.50 -21.38 -8.25
N ARG A 514 -16.53 -21.51 -9.57
CA ARG A 514 -17.01 -20.48 -10.50
C ARG A 514 -16.42 -19.08 -10.23
N GLY A 515 -15.10 -19.04 -10.00
CA GLY A 515 -14.35 -17.81 -9.67
C GLY A 515 -14.48 -17.30 -8.22
N ARG A 516 -15.34 -17.90 -7.39
CA ARG A 516 -15.54 -17.53 -5.97
C ARG A 516 -14.66 -18.36 -5.05
N LEU A 517 -14.01 -17.74 -4.07
CA LEU A 517 -13.37 -18.50 -2.99
C LEU A 517 -14.45 -19.06 -2.05
N VAL A 518 -14.52 -20.40 -1.93
CA VAL A 518 -15.57 -21.08 -1.16
C VAL A 518 -15.06 -21.78 0.10
N ALA A 519 -13.77 -22.08 0.16
CA ALA A 519 -13.09 -22.57 1.35
C ALA A 519 -11.61 -22.22 1.30
N ALA A 520 -11.01 -22.07 2.47
CA ALA A 520 -9.58 -21.83 2.64
C ALA A 520 -9.08 -22.62 3.85
N GLY A 521 -7.84 -23.09 3.79
CA GLY A 521 -7.24 -23.86 4.87
C GLY A 521 -5.74 -23.98 4.74
N VAL A 522 -5.14 -24.72 5.67
CA VAL A 522 -3.71 -25.04 5.68
C VAL A 522 -3.50 -26.54 5.83
N ALA A 523 -2.49 -27.07 5.14
CA ALA A 523 -1.94 -28.39 5.39
C ALA A 523 -0.53 -28.21 5.97
N GLU A 524 -0.39 -28.46 7.27
CA GLU A 524 0.88 -28.35 7.97
C GLU A 524 1.93 -29.34 7.44
N ARG A 525 3.20 -29.07 7.72
CA ARG A 525 4.29 -29.97 7.35
C ARG A 525 4.03 -31.38 7.89
N GLY A 526 4.06 -32.38 7.00
CA GLY A 526 3.81 -33.79 7.35
C GLY A 526 2.34 -34.21 7.31
N ARG A 527 1.39 -33.29 7.08
CA ARG A 527 -0.02 -33.61 6.82
C ARG A 527 -0.26 -33.80 5.31
N SER A 528 -1.13 -34.74 4.97
CA SER A 528 -1.53 -34.98 3.58
C SER A 528 -2.43 -33.84 3.09
N VAL A 529 -2.04 -33.21 1.98
CA VAL A 529 -2.88 -32.20 1.31
C VAL A 529 -4.23 -32.78 0.91
N ARG A 530 -4.29 -34.04 0.45
CA ARG A 530 -5.55 -34.67 0.04
C ARG A 530 -6.54 -34.84 1.20
N GLU A 531 -6.05 -35.20 2.38
CA GLU A 531 -6.89 -35.34 3.59
C GLU A 531 -7.44 -33.99 4.03
N CYS A 532 -6.59 -32.95 4.09
CA CYS A 532 -7.03 -31.60 4.41
C CYS A 532 -8.07 -31.09 3.40
N LEU A 533 -7.90 -31.39 2.11
CA LEU A 533 -8.86 -30.99 1.07
C LEU A 533 -10.22 -31.68 1.21
N ALA A 534 -10.27 -32.93 1.66
CA ALA A 534 -11.54 -33.62 1.89
C ALA A 534 -12.39 -32.88 2.94
N GLY A 535 -11.77 -32.46 4.05
CA GLY A 535 -12.44 -31.65 5.09
C GLY A 535 -12.85 -30.27 4.60
N LEU A 536 -11.99 -29.59 3.83
CA LEU A 536 -12.31 -28.28 3.25
C LEU A 536 -13.48 -28.37 2.26
N ARG A 537 -13.54 -29.40 1.42
CA ARG A 537 -14.65 -29.61 0.47
C ARG A 537 -15.98 -29.89 1.17
N ALA A 538 -15.95 -30.63 2.28
CA ALA A 538 -17.14 -30.94 3.06
C ALA A 538 -17.77 -29.70 3.71
N THR A 539 -16.97 -28.67 4.01
CA THR A 539 -17.42 -27.41 4.63
C THR A 539 -17.48 -26.24 3.65
N ALA A 540 -17.11 -26.46 2.39
CA ALA A 540 -17.05 -25.42 1.38
C ALA A 540 -18.43 -24.88 1.03
N GLU A 541 -18.51 -23.56 0.94
CA GLU A 541 -19.69 -22.86 0.45
C GLU A 541 -20.11 -23.42 -0.93
N THR A 542 -21.39 -23.67 -1.12
CA THR A 542 -21.96 -23.96 -2.45
C THR A 542 -22.64 -22.68 -2.92
N PRO A 543 -22.06 -21.95 -3.90
CA PRO A 543 -22.62 -20.68 -4.31
C PRO A 543 -23.99 -20.89 -4.93
N THR A 544 -25.04 -20.50 -4.20
CA THR A 544 -26.43 -20.50 -4.67
C THR A 544 -26.70 -19.18 -5.41
N GLY A 545 -27.22 -19.29 -6.63
CA GLY A 545 -27.60 -18.16 -7.47
C GLY A 545 -28.31 -18.69 -8.70
N PRO A 546 -29.20 -17.92 -9.34
CA PRO A 546 -29.87 -18.36 -10.56
C PRO A 546 -28.84 -18.74 -11.63
N ASP A 547 -29.15 -19.79 -12.41
CA ASP A 547 -28.31 -20.23 -13.51
C ASP A 547 -28.00 -19.04 -14.43
N GLY A 548 -26.70 -18.72 -14.59
CA GLY A 548 -26.23 -17.61 -15.43
C GLY A 548 -25.68 -16.38 -14.69
N GLU A 549 -25.82 -16.28 -13.35
CA GLU A 549 -25.14 -15.23 -12.58
C GLU A 549 -23.73 -15.65 -12.13
N LEU A 550 -22.78 -14.69 -12.17
CA LEU A 550 -21.43 -14.87 -11.65
C LEU A 550 -21.51 -15.23 -10.16
N ALA A 551 -20.88 -16.34 -9.76
CA ALA A 551 -20.84 -16.76 -8.36
C ALA A 551 -20.08 -15.78 -7.44
N ALA A 552 -19.26 -14.91 -8.04
CA ALA A 552 -18.42 -13.94 -7.36
C ALA A 552 -18.47 -12.57 -8.05
N THR A 553 -18.18 -11.53 -7.27
CA THR A 553 -17.91 -10.20 -7.84
C THR A 553 -16.63 -10.22 -8.67
N VAL A 554 -16.50 -9.30 -9.63
CA VAL A 554 -15.28 -9.21 -10.45
C VAL A 554 -14.04 -8.99 -9.58
N ASP A 555 -14.09 -8.11 -8.59
CA ASP A 555 -12.96 -7.85 -7.71
C ASP A 555 -12.50 -9.12 -6.96
N GLU A 556 -13.44 -10.00 -6.59
CA GLU A 556 -13.14 -11.27 -5.92
C GLU A 556 -12.48 -12.26 -6.88
N THR A 557 -13.06 -12.47 -8.06
CA THR A 557 -12.50 -13.36 -9.09
C THR A 557 -11.08 -12.92 -9.46
N GLU A 558 -10.78 -11.62 -9.42
CA GLU A 558 -9.43 -11.11 -9.66
C GLU A 558 -8.46 -11.36 -8.52
N LEU A 559 -8.92 -11.36 -7.27
CA LEU A 559 -8.09 -11.77 -6.14
C LEU A 559 -7.63 -13.21 -6.32
N VAL A 560 -8.56 -14.09 -6.72
CA VAL A 560 -8.26 -15.49 -7.02
C VAL A 560 -7.31 -15.61 -8.21
N LEU A 561 -7.59 -14.90 -9.31
CA LEU A 561 -6.76 -14.91 -10.51
C LEU A 561 -5.33 -14.47 -10.21
N ARG A 562 -5.16 -13.38 -9.45
CA ARG A 562 -3.84 -12.91 -9.00
C ARG A 562 -3.17 -13.94 -8.10
N TRP A 563 -3.90 -14.60 -7.21
CA TRP A 563 -3.35 -15.63 -6.33
C TRP A 563 -2.83 -16.83 -7.12
N MET A 564 -3.60 -17.28 -8.11
CA MET A 564 -3.24 -18.36 -9.03
C MET A 564 -1.96 -18.04 -9.80
N GLU A 565 -1.77 -16.80 -10.24
CA GLU A 565 -0.58 -16.37 -11.00
C GLU A 565 0.66 -16.07 -10.15
N LYS A 566 0.54 -16.02 -8.82
CA LYS A 566 1.72 -15.77 -7.98
C LYS A 566 2.74 -16.91 -8.17
N PRO A 567 4.03 -16.60 -8.37
CA PRO A 567 5.07 -17.62 -8.45
C PRO A 567 5.03 -18.57 -7.25
N GLY A 568 5.07 -19.88 -7.50
CA GLY A 568 4.99 -20.93 -6.49
C GLY A 568 3.57 -21.42 -6.17
N THR A 569 2.50 -20.78 -6.65
CA THR A 569 1.15 -21.34 -6.56
C THR A 569 1.02 -22.54 -7.52
N ARG A 570 0.43 -23.63 -7.03
CA ARG A 570 0.22 -24.89 -7.75
C ARG A 570 -1.27 -25.16 -7.91
N LEU A 571 -1.63 -25.70 -9.06
CA LEU A 571 -2.95 -26.24 -9.32
C LEU A 571 -2.97 -27.70 -8.86
N VAL A 572 -3.78 -28.01 -7.84
CA VAL A 572 -3.83 -29.35 -7.24
C VAL A 572 -4.88 -30.21 -7.92
N ASP A 573 -6.05 -29.63 -8.18
CA ASP A 573 -7.20 -30.31 -8.77
C ASP A 573 -8.06 -29.30 -9.54
N VAL A 574 -8.67 -29.74 -10.63
CA VAL A 574 -9.64 -28.96 -11.42
C VAL A 574 -10.73 -29.89 -11.90
N HIS A 575 -11.97 -29.52 -11.57
CA HIS A 575 -13.15 -30.10 -12.16
C HIS A 575 -13.68 -29.16 -13.24
N GLY A 576 -13.62 -29.60 -14.50
CA GLY A 576 -13.95 -28.79 -15.69
C GLY A 576 -12.70 -28.36 -16.46
N THR A 577 -12.83 -27.31 -17.27
CA THR A 577 -11.75 -26.83 -18.16
C THR A 577 -11.31 -25.43 -17.79
N LEU A 578 -10.04 -25.27 -17.40
CA LEU A 578 -9.38 -23.98 -17.27
C LEU A 578 -8.47 -23.77 -18.49
N ALA A 579 -8.89 -22.90 -19.41
CA ALA A 579 -8.15 -22.63 -20.64
C ALA A 579 -8.08 -21.15 -20.97
N SER A 580 -6.95 -20.72 -21.53
CA SER A 580 -6.85 -19.44 -22.22
C SER A 580 -7.39 -19.61 -23.65
N ARG A 581 -8.08 -18.60 -24.17
CA ARG A 581 -8.62 -18.64 -25.53
C ARG A 581 -7.49 -18.48 -26.56
N THR A 582 -7.51 -19.31 -27.59
CA THR A 582 -6.64 -19.24 -28.76
C THR A 582 -7.48 -19.42 -30.03
N PRO A 583 -7.50 -18.44 -30.95
CA PRO A 583 -6.89 -17.12 -30.83
C PRO A 583 -7.52 -16.31 -29.67
N GLY A 584 -6.74 -15.43 -29.06
CA GLY A 584 -7.17 -14.62 -27.93
C GLY A 584 -6.15 -13.52 -27.62
N THR A 585 -6.21 -12.95 -26.43
CA THR A 585 -5.36 -11.78 -26.09
C THR A 585 -3.87 -12.10 -25.86
N GLY A 586 -3.48 -13.37 -25.90
CA GLY A 586 -2.10 -13.82 -25.68
C GLY A 586 -1.08 -13.19 -26.63
N ALA A 587 -1.44 -13.01 -27.91
CA ALA A 587 -0.57 -12.43 -28.94
C ALA A 587 -0.15 -10.97 -28.62
N TYR A 588 -0.92 -10.25 -27.82
CA TYR A 588 -0.66 -8.84 -27.49
C TYR A 588 0.15 -8.66 -26.21
N ARG A 589 0.61 -9.73 -25.56
CA ARG A 589 1.41 -9.65 -24.33
C ARG A 589 2.70 -8.82 -24.55
N ALA A 590 3.40 -9.07 -25.65
CA ALA A 590 4.62 -8.33 -25.99
C ALA A 590 4.32 -6.84 -26.27
N PHE A 591 3.21 -6.55 -26.95
CA PHE A 591 2.76 -5.18 -27.18
C PHE A 591 2.49 -4.45 -25.85
N LEU A 592 1.72 -5.05 -24.94
CA LEU A 592 1.43 -4.45 -23.63
C LEU A 592 2.70 -4.22 -22.80
N ALA A 593 3.64 -5.17 -22.82
CA ALA A 593 4.92 -5.04 -22.12
C ALA A 593 5.75 -3.87 -22.66
N ARG A 594 5.79 -3.67 -23.99
CA ARG A 594 6.48 -2.52 -24.60
C ARG A 594 5.83 -1.18 -24.23
N VAL A 595 4.50 -1.13 -24.16
CA VAL A 595 3.79 0.08 -23.71
C VAL A 595 4.15 0.41 -22.26
N GLU A 596 4.20 -0.59 -21.38
CA GLU A 596 4.57 -0.42 -19.97
C GLU A 596 6.02 0.05 -19.81
N ALA A 597 6.96 -0.58 -20.51
CA ALA A 597 8.36 -0.14 -20.54
C ALA A 597 8.49 1.30 -21.03
N GLY A 598 7.81 1.64 -22.13
CA GLY A 598 7.84 3.00 -22.68
C GLY A 598 7.21 4.06 -21.77
N HIS A 599 6.21 3.73 -20.94
CA HIS A 599 5.71 4.66 -19.93
C HIS A 599 6.70 4.87 -18.78
N ALA A 600 7.35 3.79 -18.32
CA ALA A 600 8.37 3.88 -17.29
C ALA A 600 9.59 4.73 -17.73
N GLU A 601 9.90 4.73 -19.02
CA GLU A 601 10.99 5.51 -19.61
C GLU A 601 10.62 6.98 -19.91
N ARG A 602 9.36 7.27 -20.30
CA ARG A 602 8.94 8.63 -20.75
C ARG A 602 8.46 9.57 -19.66
N ASP A 603 7.89 9.06 -18.58
CA ASP A 603 7.25 9.90 -17.57
C ASP A 603 7.35 9.28 -16.17
N PRO A 604 8.43 9.58 -15.41
CA PRO A 604 8.57 9.11 -14.04
C PRO A 604 7.49 9.67 -13.08
N PHE A 605 6.68 10.64 -13.52
CA PHE A 605 5.54 11.22 -12.78
C PHE A 605 4.19 10.83 -13.38
N GLY A 606 4.20 10.15 -14.52
CA GLY A 606 3.02 9.59 -15.16
C GLY A 606 2.41 8.56 -14.24
N ASP A 607 1.09 8.40 -14.32
CA ASP A 607 0.41 7.36 -13.55
C ASP A 607 0.80 5.96 -14.08
N GLY A 608 2.02 5.51 -13.76
CA GLY A 608 2.57 4.19 -14.06
C GLY A 608 1.94 3.08 -13.23
N ARG A 609 0.82 3.36 -12.52
CA ARG A 609 0.06 2.31 -11.86
C ARG A 609 -0.57 1.47 -12.97
N PRO A 610 -0.21 0.17 -13.10
CA PRO A 610 -0.86 -0.70 -14.08
C PRO A 610 -2.37 -0.63 -13.85
N LEU A 611 -3.16 -0.80 -14.92
CA LEU A 611 -4.62 -0.97 -14.88
C LEU A 611 -4.99 -2.26 -14.14
N ARG A 612 -4.58 -2.36 -12.89
CA ARG A 612 -5.01 -3.33 -11.90
C ARG A 612 -6.24 -2.71 -11.26
N THR A 613 -7.30 -3.48 -11.11
CA THR A 613 -8.09 -3.37 -9.87
C THR A 613 -7.12 -3.54 -8.74
N ARG A 614 -6.72 -2.40 -8.16
CA ARG A 614 -5.77 -2.46 -7.06
C ARG A 614 -6.39 -3.40 -6.00
N SER A 615 -5.60 -4.23 -5.36
CA SER A 615 -6.02 -4.97 -4.17
C SER A 615 -4.74 -5.22 -3.38
N GLN A 616 -4.13 -4.13 -2.96
CA GLN A 616 -3.10 -4.22 -1.95
C GLN A 616 -3.51 -3.25 -0.84
N PRO A 617 -3.75 -3.76 0.37
CA PRO A 617 -3.45 -3.01 1.57
C PRO A 617 -1.93 -2.92 1.71
N ASP A 618 -1.47 -1.81 2.29
CA ASP A 618 -0.06 -1.59 2.61
C ASP A 618 0.44 -2.71 3.54
N ARG A 619 1.32 -3.57 3.03
CA ARG A 619 2.04 -4.56 3.83
C ARG A 619 3.15 -3.83 4.57
N VAL A 620 3.03 -3.71 5.89
CA VAL A 620 4.20 -3.52 6.75
C VAL A 620 4.91 -4.87 6.78
N ALA A 621 6.06 -4.97 6.12
CA ALA A 621 6.91 -6.14 6.25
C ALA A 621 7.35 -6.25 7.72
N ALA A 622 7.08 -7.39 8.36
CA ALA A 622 7.68 -7.71 9.63
C ALA A 622 9.15 -8.05 9.38
N ASP A 623 10.06 -7.29 9.99
CA ASP A 623 11.47 -7.65 10.09
C ASP A 623 11.57 -9.08 10.62
N ARG A 624 12.14 -9.99 9.82
CA ARG A 624 12.58 -11.29 10.31
C ARG A 624 14.01 -11.13 10.83
N PRO A 625 14.34 -11.61 12.03
CA PRO A 625 15.71 -11.65 12.50
C PRO A 625 16.50 -12.66 11.66
N GLU A 626 17.55 -12.20 10.98
CA GLU A 626 18.51 -13.05 10.30
C GLU A 626 19.27 -13.91 11.34
N THR A 627 19.02 -15.21 11.31
CA THR A 627 19.88 -16.18 11.97
C THR A 627 21.19 -16.30 11.18
N ARG A 628 22.26 -15.67 11.67
CA ARG A 628 23.65 -15.94 11.29
C ARG A 628 23.95 -17.44 11.45
N ARG A 629 24.07 -18.18 10.35
CA ARG A 629 24.79 -19.46 10.30
C ARG A 629 26.13 -19.23 9.63
N GLY A 630 27.19 -19.42 10.41
CA GLY A 630 28.57 -19.33 9.95
C GLY A 630 28.88 -20.35 8.85
N ARG A 631 29.62 -19.91 7.85
CA ARG A 631 30.37 -20.77 6.93
C ARG A 631 31.85 -20.60 7.21
N GLY A 632 32.42 -21.57 7.92
CA GLY A 632 33.85 -21.85 7.88
C GLY A 632 34.19 -22.53 6.56
N ALA A 633 35.27 -22.06 5.93
CA ALA A 633 35.84 -22.63 4.73
C ALA A 633 36.71 -23.85 5.06
N ALA A 634 36.66 -24.88 4.21
CA ALA A 634 37.83 -25.71 3.89
C ALA A 634 37.61 -26.42 2.54
N ARG A 635 38.51 -26.16 1.61
CA ARG A 635 38.73 -26.86 0.34
C ARG A 635 39.36 -28.24 0.62
N LEU A 636 39.08 -29.25 -0.21
CA LEU A 636 40.01 -29.87 -1.19
C LEU A 636 39.56 -31.28 -1.62
N ALA A 637 39.48 -31.43 -2.95
CA ALA A 637 40.01 -32.51 -3.80
C ALA A 637 39.64 -33.99 -3.60
N SER A 638 39.05 -34.51 -4.70
CA SER A 638 39.37 -35.74 -5.43
C SER A 638 39.24 -37.10 -4.73
N ARG A 639 38.37 -37.97 -5.25
CA ARG A 639 38.69 -39.02 -6.24
C ARG A 639 37.48 -39.97 -6.39
N THR A 640 37.35 -40.49 -7.61
CA THR A 640 36.46 -41.55 -8.12
C THR A 640 34.97 -41.26 -8.16
#